data_AF-A0A9P4QV91-F1
#
_entry.id   AF-A0A9P4QV91-F1
#
_cell.length_a   1.000
_cell.length_b   1.000
_cell.length_c   1.000
_cell.angle_alpha   90.00
_cell.angle_beta   90.00
_cell.angle_gamma   90.00
#
_symmetry.space_group_name_H-M   'P 1'
#
loop_
_entity.id
_entity.type
_entity.pdbx_description
1 polymer ?
#
loop_
_entity_poly.entity_id
_entity_poly.type
_entity_poly.pdbx_seq_one_letter_code
_entity_poly.pdbx_strand_id
1 'polypeptide(L)'
;MESSVAKARSTVRPLDSKGVFRAHCSADVLFLIDTTYSMQPYIDAAKDQVYAIISGIETAFLGDSTVRVAVVGYKDHGDSPNIEFLDFTSSLGQARDFLGKLSAAGGDDFPEDVLGGLWQATTASWTQPTRCIFHIADAPGHSRALHDLYESEDYYYTPGTEPHGLTYAPIVQNLVELGVDYTFFHIAPHTDRMLSAFSRVYQAAGADSKLLPSNKYHGGASGASASSKAQASNSPRRLFQELHLGTDTASLKHLVMKSVTESVTRTSTRLTLAIRPSNRSHIPGDEPAAANLETALPQWSSPTWFDKKADLEGFCPEVVVYSNSTLADMMHSDDHIKLSFAQLTLNSRSKPFGQGAQRLASYARVEASDSHFVVKSFASRDDCKGMEHQIEDMRAQALCKAFALEFNGLMRPEKSIDFIVTACLQTKADAAAGRREGCLSLEPHLPGDYVKYNNNAMYVNEDLPDDHPVNAVAQAFSHFTFERSWGHFMVVDLQGVGNLLTDPVIHTKDPERFKLNDLNMSTEGFKFFFVSHQCNHVCRELGLISDRDMAASGNYRFRERWPALEPTLCCSNKLCQSIIRLSDAKKSPKFPGYHWCDVCWPELQSSTAQWICTAPGDTHRFDVSRFFYVSQGKLPPQQCLAHVEKDANVSSAATVGGGLWALTKNESRRSLVLGNEH
;
A
#
# COMPACT_ATOMS: atom_id res chain seq x y z
N MET A 1 -9.41 -9.83 27.40
CA MET A 1 -9.15 -9.27 26.06
C MET A 1 -8.02 -9.99 25.33
N GLU A 2 -6.85 -10.19 25.94
CA GLU A 2 -5.77 -11.03 25.36
C GLU A 2 -6.26 -12.43 24.98
N SER A 3 -7.09 -13.06 25.84
CA SER A 3 -7.80 -14.31 25.52
C SER A 3 -8.73 -14.19 24.29
N SER A 4 -9.32 -13.02 24.02
CA SER A 4 -10.17 -12.78 22.85
C SER A 4 -9.34 -12.64 21.56
N VAL A 5 -8.21 -11.94 21.61
CA VAL A 5 -7.26 -11.85 20.49
C VAL A 5 -6.66 -13.22 20.20
N ALA A 6 -6.23 -13.96 21.23
CA ALA A 6 -5.73 -15.33 21.08
C ALA A 6 -6.81 -16.27 20.51
N LYS A 7 -8.07 -16.12 20.93
CA LYS A 7 -9.19 -16.88 20.36
C LYS A 7 -9.42 -16.53 18.89
N ALA A 8 -9.45 -15.24 18.53
CA ALA A 8 -9.57 -14.81 17.14
C ALA A 8 -8.43 -15.35 16.27
N ARG A 9 -7.19 -15.28 16.77
CA ARG A 9 -6.02 -15.89 16.16
C ARG A 9 -6.18 -17.41 15.98
N SER A 10 -6.72 -18.12 16.96
CA SER A 10 -6.93 -19.57 16.86
C SER A 10 -7.96 -19.97 15.80
N THR A 11 -8.89 -19.07 15.47
CA THR A 11 -9.93 -19.31 14.46
C THR A 11 -9.48 -18.98 13.03
N VAL A 12 -8.43 -18.16 12.88
CA VAL A 12 -7.88 -17.77 11.58
C VAL A 12 -6.67 -18.64 11.27
N ARG A 13 -6.72 -19.33 10.14
CA ARG A 13 -5.54 -20.04 9.61
C ARG A 13 -4.54 -18.98 9.11
N PRO A 14 -3.22 -19.17 9.33
CA PRO A 14 -2.23 -18.34 8.67
C PRO A 14 -2.51 -18.27 7.17
N LEU A 15 -2.40 -17.07 6.60
CA LEU A 15 -2.54 -16.90 5.16
C LEU A 15 -1.48 -17.78 4.48
N ASP A 16 -1.92 -18.73 3.65
CA ASP A 16 -1.00 -19.46 2.78
C ASP A 16 -0.53 -18.49 1.68
N SER A 17 0.46 -17.69 2.04
CA SER A 17 1.06 -16.71 1.15
C SER A 17 1.98 -17.36 0.13
N LYS A 18 2.22 -18.67 0.20
CA LYS A 18 3.16 -19.36 -0.68
C LYS A 18 2.74 -19.20 -2.14
N GLY A 19 3.64 -18.65 -2.94
CA GLY A 19 3.38 -18.43 -4.36
C GLY A 19 2.51 -17.21 -4.67
N VAL A 20 2.14 -16.37 -3.69
CA VAL A 20 1.45 -15.09 -3.95
C VAL A 20 2.29 -14.19 -4.84
N PHE A 21 3.61 -14.10 -4.60
CA PHE A 21 4.52 -13.36 -5.47
C PHE A 21 4.46 -13.85 -6.91
N ARG A 22 4.61 -15.17 -7.12
CA ARG A 22 4.47 -15.80 -8.44
C ARG A 22 3.11 -15.52 -9.07
N ALA A 23 2.03 -15.61 -8.29
CA ALA A 23 0.67 -15.36 -8.76
C ALA A 23 0.40 -13.88 -9.10
N HIS A 24 1.20 -12.94 -8.61
CA HIS A 24 1.07 -11.51 -8.91
C HIS A 24 2.02 -11.04 -10.03
N CYS A 25 3.20 -11.67 -10.13
CA CYS A 25 4.28 -11.22 -11.01
C CYS A 25 4.46 -12.08 -12.27
N SER A 26 3.63 -13.09 -12.50
CA SER A 26 3.65 -13.87 -13.75
C SER A 26 3.00 -13.10 -14.90
N ALA A 27 3.56 -13.22 -16.10
CA ALA A 27 3.18 -12.43 -17.26
C ALA A 27 3.11 -13.26 -18.55
N ASP A 28 2.12 -12.95 -19.37
CA ASP A 28 2.02 -13.35 -20.76
C ASP A 28 2.43 -12.17 -21.63
N VAL A 29 3.43 -12.38 -22.50
CA VAL A 29 3.98 -11.36 -23.38
C VAL A 29 3.80 -11.81 -24.82
N LEU A 30 3.01 -11.08 -25.60
CA LEU A 30 2.81 -11.34 -27.02
C LEU A 30 3.52 -10.26 -27.85
N PHE A 31 4.40 -10.68 -28.75
CA PHE A 31 4.95 -9.82 -29.78
C PHE A 31 4.07 -9.89 -31.02
N LEU A 32 3.49 -8.75 -31.39
CA LEU A 32 2.74 -8.58 -32.63
C LEU A 32 3.65 -7.81 -33.59
N ILE A 33 4.06 -8.45 -34.69
CA ILE A 33 5.14 -7.96 -35.53
C ILE A 33 4.65 -7.90 -36.97
N ASP A 34 4.77 -6.72 -37.56
CA ASP A 34 4.73 -6.55 -39.01
C ASP A 34 5.95 -7.22 -39.65
N THR A 35 5.69 -8.11 -40.62
CA THR A 35 6.71 -8.92 -41.28
C THR A 35 6.87 -8.65 -42.78
N THR A 36 6.52 -7.45 -43.25
CA THR A 36 6.79 -7.02 -44.63
C THR A 36 8.18 -6.42 -44.81
N TYR A 37 8.56 -6.13 -46.06
CA TYR A 37 9.95 -5.90 -46.46
C TYR A 37 10.67 -4.79 -45.67
N SER A 38 9.99 -3.70 -45.31
CA SER A 38 10.55 -2.57 -44.54
C SER A 38 10.96 -2.97 -43.11
N MET A 39 10.36 -4.04 -42.59
CA MET A 39 10.50 -4.45 -41.18
C MET A 39 11.75 -5.28 -40.89
N GLN A 40 12.58 -5.61 -41.90
CA GLN A 40 13.78 -6.43 -41.75
C GLN A 40 14.70 -5.98 -40.59
N PRO A 41 15.05 -4.69 -40.42
CA PRO A 41 15.94 -4.26 -39.33
C PRO A 41 15.34 -4.50 -37.93
N TYR A 42 14.01 -4.41 -37.80
CA TYR A 42 13.30 -4.59 -36.54
C TYR A 42 13.14 -6.07 -36.18
N ILE A 43 12.88 -6.91 -37.18
CA ILE A 43 12.86 -8.37 -37.03
C ILE A 43 14.24 -8.87 -36.60
N ASP A 44 15.31 -8.41 -37.24
CA ASP A 44 16.68 -8.81 -36.89
C ASP A 44 17.03 -8.37 -35.45
N ALA A 45 16.66 -7.16 -35.06
CA ALA A 45 16.82 -6.71 -33.68
C ALA A 45 16.00 -7.54 -32.68
N ALA A 46 14.76 -7.91 -33.02
CA ALA A 46 13.94 -8.78 -32.19
C ALA A 46 14.58 -10.18 -32.04
N LYS A 47 15.11 -10.76 -33.13
CA LYS A 47 15.83 -12.04 -33.12
C LYS A 47 17.08 -11.98 -32.23
N ASP A 48 17.85 -10.90 -32.33
CA ASP A 48 19.08 -10.73 -31.56
C ASP A 48 18.80 -10.52 -30.06
N GLN A 49 17.72 -9.80 -29.73
CA GLN A 49 17.45 -9.36 -28.37
C GLN A 49 16.48 -10.25 -27.60
N VAL A 50 15.70 -11.13 -28.25
CA VAL A 50 14.63 -11.91 -27.59
C VAL A 50 15.14 -12.67 -26.36
N TYR A 51 16.30 -13.32 -26.44
CA TYR A 51 16.86 -14.05 -25.30
C TYR A 51 17.14 -13.12 -24.12
N ALA A 52 17.72 -11.95 -24.39
CA ALA A 52 18.05 -10.96 -23.37
C ALA A 52 16.80 -10.26 -22.81
N ILE A 53 15.73 -10.13 -23.60
CA ILE A 53 14.43 -9.63 -23.16
C ILE A 53 13.82 -10.65 -22.20
N ILE A 54 13.61 -11.89 -22.63
CA ILE A 54 12.88 -12.87 -21.80
C ILE A 54 13.66 -13.21 -20.54
N SER A 55 14.97 -13.46 -20.66
CA SER A 55 15.84 -13.70 -19.48
C SER A 55 15.87 -12.48 -18.57
N GLY A 56 15.78 -11.27 -19.14
CA GLY A 56 15.67 -10.02 -18.40
C GLY A 56 14.39 -9.97 -17.58
N ILE A 57 13.24 -10.34 -18.16
CA ILE A 57 11.93 -10.36 -17.48
C ILE A 57 11.96 -11.37 -16.32
N GLU A 58 12.46 -12.58 -16.55
CA GLU A 58 12.58 -13.61 -15.49
C GLU A 58 13.47 -13.13 -14.34
N THR A 59 14.63 -12.54 -14.66
CA THR A 59 15.54 -11.97 -13.67
C THR A 59 14.91 -10.80 -12.91
N ALA A 60 14.13 -9.96 -13.61
CA ALA A 60 13.45 -8.84 -12.99
C ALA A 60 12.44 -9.28 -11.93
N PHE A 61 11.89 -10.48 -12.03
CA PHE A 61 10.97 -11.03 -11.03
C PHE A 61 11.57 -12.20 -10.26
N LEU A 62 12.86 -12.06 -9.92
CA LEU A 62 13.59 -12.94 -9.00
C LEU A 62 13.68 -14.41 -9.45
N GLY A 63 13.39 -14.73 -10.72
CA GLY A 63 13.31 -16.11 -11.21
C GLY A 63 12.16 -16.94 -10.63
N ASP A 64 11.22 -16.32 -9.91
CA ASP A 64 10.09 -16.99 -9.25
C ASP A 64 8.74 -16.76 -9.97
N SER A 65 8.70 -15.86 -10.96
CA SER A 65 7.53 -15.65 -11.80
C SER A 65 7.51 -16.57 -13.03
N THR A 66 6.32 -16.80 -13.57
CA THR A 66 6.15 -17.52 -14.85
C THR A 66 6.02 -16.50 -15.96
N VAL A 67 6.96 -16.48 -16.90
CA VAL A 67 6.86 -15.67 -18.11
C VAL A 67 6.61 -16.60 -19.29
N ARG A 68 5.55 -16.33 -20.05
CA ARG A 68 5.30 -17.03 -21.31
C ARG A 68 5.30 -16.03 -22.46
N VAL A 69 5.79 -16.49 -23.60
CA VAL A 69 5.92 -15.65 -24.79
C VAL A 69 5.14 -16.24 -25.95
N ALA A 70 4.41 -15.40 -26.65
CA ALA A 70 3.75 -15.69 -27.92
C ALA A 70 4.26 -14.72 -28.99
N VAL A 71 4.18 -15.11 -30.26
CA VAL A 71 4.57 -14.29 -31.39
C VAL A 71 3.50 -14.40 -32.47
N VAL A 72 3.02 -13.26 -32.96
CA VAL A 72 2.18 -13.16 -34.15
C VAL A 72 2.93 -12.31 -35.17
N GLY A 73 3.35 -12.92 -36.26
CA GLY A 73 3.80 -12.22 -37.45
C GLY A 73 2.64 -12.04 -38.40
N TYR A 74 2.44 -10.85 -38.95
CA TYR A 74 1.46 -10.60 -40.00
C TYR A 74 2.11 -9.88 -41.20
N LYS A 75 1.49 -10.01 -42.36
CA LYS A 75 1.87 -9.35 -43.63
C LYS A 75 0.61 -8.87 -44.32
N ASP A 76 0.73 -8.34 -45.52
CA ASP A 76 -0.38 -8.07 -46.41
C ASP A 76 -1.21 -9.34 -46.69
N HIS A 77 -2.47 -9.16 -47.07
CA HIS A 77 -3.39 -10.25 -47.43
C HIS A 77 -2.92 -11.05 -48.66
N GLY A 78 -2.19 -10.40 -49.58
CA GLY A 78 -1.63 -11.04 -50.77
C GLY A 78 -0.44 -11.97 -50.49
N ASP A 79 0.17 -11.87 -49.31
CA ASP A 79 1.41 -12.58 -48.97
C ASP A 79 1.16 -13.95 -48.35
N SER A 80 2.14 -14.86 -48.51
CA SER A 80 2.06 -16.22 -47.97
C SER A 80 3.33 -16.63 -47.21
N PRO A 81 3.22 -17.07 -45.95
CA PRO A 81 2.03 -16.99 -45.11
C PRO A 81 1.70 -15.53 -44.72
N ASN A 82 0.40 -15.18 -44.76
CA ASN A 82 -0.13 -13.88 -44.33
C ASN A 82 -0.08 -13.73 -42.80
N ILE A 83 -0.49 -14.75 -42.04
CA ILE A 83 -0.34 -14.81 -40.58
C ILE A 83 0.55 -16.00 -40.16
N GLU A 84 1.53 -15.73 -39.31
CA GLU A 84 2.37 -16.73 -38.64
C GLU A 84 2.18 -16.62 -37.14
N PHE A 85 1.85 -17.73 -36.47
CA PHE A 85 1.53 -17.72 -35.04
C PHE A 85 2.28 -18.78 -34.24
N LEU A 86 2.95 -18.33 -33.18
CA LEU A 86 3.41 -19.13 -32.06
C LEU A 86 2.56 -18.80 -30.84
N ASP A 87 1.80 -19.78 -30.35
CA ASP A 87 1.07 -19.64 -29.09
C ASP A 87 2.00 -19.64 -27.87
N PHE A 88 1.48 -19.22 -26.72
CA PHE A 88 2.26 -19.02 -25.50
C PHE A 88 3.09 -20.24 -25.11
N THR A 89 4.41 -20.04 -25.05
CA THR A 89 5.38 -21.03 -24.60
C THR A 89 6.27 -20.46 -23.49
N SER A 90 6.66 -21.30 -22.53
CA SER A 90 7.73 -20.99 -21.58
C SER A 90 9.11 -21.40 -22.10
N SER A 91 9.19 -21.99 -23.30
CA SER A 91 10.46 -22.41 -23.90
C SER A 91 11.10 -21.27 -24.68
N LEU A 92 12.19 -20.74 -24.13
CA LEU A 92 13.05 -19.77 -24.83
C LEU A 92 13.54 -20.29 -26.19
N GLY A 93 13.83 -21.59 -26.27
CA GLY A 93 14.24 -22.24 -27.51
C GLY A 93 13.15 -22.18 -28.57
N GLN A 94 11.91 -22.56 -28.23
CA GLN A 94 10.79 -22.51 -29.18
C GLN A 94 10.50 -21.09 -29.66
N ALA A 95 10.48 -20.10 -28.75
CA ALA A 95 10.28 -18.71 -29.11
C ALA A 95 11.36 -18.20 -30.07
N ARG A 96 12.63 -18.54 -29.80
CA ARG A 96 13.77 -18.20 -30.67
C ARG A 96 13.67 -18.88 -32.03
N ASP A 97 13.42 -20.18 -32.05
CA ASP A 97 13.34 -20.96 -33.29
C ASP A 97 12.21 -20.47 -34.18
N PHE A 98 11.10 -20.01 -33.60
CA PHE A 98 10.00 -19.40 -34.34
C PHE A 98 10.38 -18.02 -34.87
N LEU A 99 10.90 -17.12 -34.03
CA LEU A 99 11.36 -15.79 -34.48
C LEU A 99 12.43 -15.90 -35.58
N GLY A 100 13.32 -16.89 -35.48
CA GLY A 100 14.33 -17.18 -36.49
C GLY A 100 13.76 -17.56 -37.86
N LYS A 101 12.53 -18.05 -37.92
CA LYS A 101 11.83 -18.39 -39.18
C LYS A 101 11.14 -17.19 -39.82
N LEU A 102 10.80 -16.16 -39.04
CA LEU A 102 10.19 -14.95 -39.58
C LEU A 102 11.16 -14.28 -40.56
N SER A 103 10.66 -13.96 -41.75
CA SER A 103 11.40 -13.25 -42.79
C SER A 103 10.60 -12.06 -43.29
N ALA A 104 11.26 -10.91 -43.39
CA ALA A 104 10.67 -9.72 -43.97
C ALA A 104 10.54 -9.91 -45.49
N ALA A 105 9.32 -10.04 -45.99
CA ALA A 105 9.06 -10.26 -47.41
C ALA A 105 7.65 -9.79 -47.76
N GLY A 106 7.40 -9.53 -49.04
CA GLY A 106 6.08 -9.09 -49.49
C GLY A 106 5.84 -7.60 -49.35
N GLY A 107 4.57 -7.23 -49.19
CA GLY A 107 4.01 -5.88 -49.31
C GLY A 107 3.32 -5.70 -50.66
N ASP A 108 1.99 -5.60 -50.66
CA ASP A 108 1.16 -5.36 -51.85
C ASP A 108 0.77 -3.87 -51.91
N ASP A 109 -0.26 -3.47 -51.17
CA ASP A 109 -0.58 -2.07 -50.93
C ASP A 109 0.09 -1.54 -49.64
N PHE A 110 -0.14 -0.28 -49.28
CA PHE A 110 0.62 0.34 -48.18
C PHE A 110 0.16 -0.10 -46.78
N PRO A 111 -1.15 -0.21 -46.47
CA PRO A 111 -1.60 -0.81 -45.22
C PRO A 111 -1.40 -2.32 -45.21
N GLU A 112 -1.25 -2.87 -44.01
CA GLU A 112 -0.99 -4.30 -43.79
C GLU A 112 -2.20 -4.96 -43.09
N ASP A 113 -2.19 -6.30 -42.97
CA ASP A 113 -3.23 -7.06 -42.25
C ASP A 113 -3.08 -6.99 -40.71
N VAL A 114 -3.04 -5.76 -40.19
CA VAL A 114 -2.98 -5.48 -38.75
C VAL A 114 -4.19 -6.09 -38.03
N LEU A 115 -5.37 -6.08 -38.65
CA LEU A 115 -6.60 -6.58 -38.04
C LEU A 115 -6.59 -8.11 -37.93
N GLY A 116 -6.11 -8.83 -38.95
CA GLY A 116 -5.89 -10.27 -38.90
C GLY A 116 -4.87 -10.66 -37.83
N GLY A 117 -3.75 -9.91 -37.74
CA GLY A 117 -2.76 -10.10 -36.68
C GLY A 117 -3.34 -9.88 -35.26
N LEU A 118 -4.10 -8.81 -35.06
CA LEU A 118 -4.77 -8.55 -33.78
C LEU A 118 -5.85 -9.59 -33.47
N TRP A 119 -6.62 -10.01 -34.47
CA TRP A 119 -7.62 -11.06 -34.32
C TRP A 119 -6.96 -12.37 -33.88
N GLN A 120 -5.86 -12.78 -34.50
CA GLN A 120 -5.07 -13.93 -34.09
C GLN A 120 -4.59 -13.79 -32.63
N ALA A 121 -4.10 -12.60 -32.23
CA ALA A 121 -3.68 -12.34 -30.85
C ALA A 121 -4.83 -12.50 -29.83
N THR A 122 -6.08 -12.22 -30.21
CA THR A 122 -7.24 -12.45 -29.31
C THR A 122 -7.53 -13.93 -29.06
N THR A 123 -7.07 -14.81 -29.94
CA THR A 123 -7.28 -16.27 -29.82
C THR A 123 -6.15 -17.00 -29.07
N ALA A 124 -5.07 -16.29 -28.73
CA ALA A 124 -3.93 -16.86 -28.00
C ALA A 124 -4.33 -17.35 -26.60
N SER A 125 -3.58 -18.32 -26.06
CA SER A 125 -3.91 -18.98 -24.80
C SER A 125 -3.52 -18.18 -23.55
N TRP A 126 -4.06 -16.96 -23.39
CA TRP A 126 -3.81 -16.07 -22.24
C TRP A 126 -4.22 -16.71 -20.90
N THR A 127 -3.26 -16.94 -20.00
CA THR A 127 -3.52 -17.52 -18.66
C THR A 127 -2.95 -16.70 -17.51
N GLN A 128 -1.94 -15.86 -17.74
CA GLN A 128 -1.28 -15.11 -16.69
C GLN A 128 -2.06 -13.84 -16.30
N PRO A 129 -1.86 -13.30 -15.08
CA PRO A 129 -2.57 -12.13 -14.58
C PRO A 129 -2.18 -10.84 -15.32
N THR A 130 -0.87 -10.70 -15.63
CA THR A 130 -0.37 -9.63 -16.49
C THR A 130 -0.33 -10.14 -17.92
N ARG A 131 -0.89 -9.34 -18.84
CA ARG A 131 -1.04 -9.67 -20.25
C ARG A 131 -0.61 -8.46 -21.05
N CYS A 132 0.42 -8.60 -21.87
CA CYS A 132 1.01 -7.50 -22.62
C CYS A 132 1.07 -7.82 -24.10
N ILE A 133 0.66 -6.88 -24.96
CA ILE A 133 0.99 -6.87 -26.38
C ILE A 133 2.05 -5.81 -26.64
N PHE A 134 3.11 -6.22 -27.34
CA PHE A 134 4.12 -5.34 -27.92
C PHE A 134 3.96 -5.36 -29.44
N HIS A 135 3.40 -4.28 -29.97
CA HIS A 135 3.15 -4.14 -31.40
C HIS A 135 4.27 -3.33 -32.07
N ILE A 136 4.96 -3.95 -33.03
CA ILE A 136 6.06 -3.37 -33.82
C ILE A 136 5.59 -3.31 -35.28
N ALA A 137 5.35 -2.12 -35.81
CA ALA A 137 4.90 -1.90 -37.19
C ALA A 137 5.26 -0.50 -37.69
N ASP A 138 5.49 -0.34 -38.98
CA ASP A 138 5.66 0.96 -39.65
C ASP A 138 4.50 1.35 -40.58
N ALA A 139 3.61 0.39 -40.89
CA ALA A 139 2.39 0.60 -41.66
C ALA A 139 1.10 0.52 -40.79
N PRO A 140 0.02 1.25 -41.17
CA PRO A 140 -1.28 1.13 -40.53
C PRO A 140 -2.06 -0.09 -41.03
N GLY A 141 -3.16 -0.44 -40.35
CA GLY A 141 -4.11 -1.43 -40.87
C GLY A 141 -5.09 -0.86 -41.89
N HIS A 142 -5.61 -1.70 -42.78
CA HIS A 142 -6.65 -1.32 -43.74
C HIS A 142 -7.87 -0.70 -43.06
N SER A 143 -8.43 0.34 -43.69
CA SER A 143 -9.66 1.09 -43.36
C SER A 143 -9.37 2.58 -43.20
N ARG A 144 -10.22 3.41 -43.81
CA ARG A 144 -10.28 4.87 -43.60
C ARG A 144 -10.39 5.28 -42.13
N ALA A 145 -10.83 4.39 -41.24
CA ALA A 145 -10.84 4.66 -39.81
C ALA A 145 -9.42 4.71 -39.19
N LEU A 146 -8.44 4.03 -39.79
CA LEU A 146 -7.12 3.73 -39.24
C LEU A 146 -5.96 4.51 -39.90
N HIS A 147 -6.16 5.14 -41.05
CA HIS A 147 -5.12 5.94 -41.72
C HIS A 147 -5.68 7.08 -42.59
N ASP A 148 -4.77 7.95 -43.04
CA ASP A 148 -5.04 9.15 -43.85
C ASP A 148 -4.59 9.02 -45.32
N LEU A 149 -4.21 7.82 -45.76
CA LEU A 149 -3.68 7.56 -47.11
C LEU A 149 -4.71 7.81 -48.23
N TYR A 150 -4.26 7.97 -49.46
CA TYR A 150 -5.15 8.07 -50.62
C TYR A 150 -5.87 6.74 -50.91
N GLU A 151 -7.03 6.77 -51.57
CA GLU A 151 -7.77 5.55 -51.97
C GLU A 151 -6.97 4.63 -52.90
N SER A 152 -6.04 5.21 -53.65
CA SER A 152 -5.15 4.46 -54.53
C SER A 152 -4.06 3.69 -53.78
N GLU A 153 -3.87 3.96 -52.49
CA GLU A 153 -2.82 3.36 -51.65
C GLU A 153 -3.37 2.29 -50.69
N ASP A 154 -4.69 2.10 -50.63
CA ASP A 154 -5.34 1.07 -49.81
C ASP A 154 -6.44 0.36 -50.61
N TYR A 155 -6.22 -0.91 -50.95
CA TYR A 155 -7.16 -1.76 -51.69
C TYR A 155 -8.44 -2.04 -50.91
N TYR A 156 -8.41 -1.89 -49.58
CA TYR A 156 -9.47 -2.21 -48.65
C TYR A 156 -9.85 -1.02 -47.74
N TYR A 157 -9.76 0.21 -48.26
CA TYR A 157 -10.01 1.45 -47.49
C TYR A 157 -11.43 1.61 -46.92
N THR A 158 -12.41 0.84 -47.38
CA THR A 158 -13.75 0.86 -46.81
C THR A 158 -13.81 -0.03 -45.57
N PRO A 159 -14.33 0.43 -44.41
CA PRO A 159 -14.41 -0.41 -43.21
C PRO A 159 -15.12 -1.75 -43.48
N GLY A 160 -14.47 -2.85 -43.09
CA GLY A 160 -15.01 -4.21 -43.24
C GLY A 160 -14.87 -4.81 -44.64
N THR A 161 -14.16 -4.16 -45.56
CA THR A 161 -13.92 -4.73 -46.89
C THR A 161 -12.62 -5.51 -47.02
N GLU A 162 -11.76 -5.50 -45.99
CA GLU A 162 -10.59 -6.38 -45.99
C GLU A 162 -11.01 -7.86 -46.04
N PRO A 163 -10.21 -8.76 -46.61
CA PRO A 163 -10.56 -10.15 -46.92
C PRO A 163 -11.20 -10.98 -45.80
N HIS A 164 -10.95 -10.69 -44.53
CA HIS A 164 -11.58 -11.35 -43.38
C HIS A 164 -12.91 -10.71 -42.93
N GLY A 165 -13.24 -9.50 -43.41
CA GLY A 165 -14.46 -8.76 -43.06
C GLY A 165 -14.45 -8.13 -41.67
N LEU A 166 -13.27 -7.90 -41.10
CA LEU A 166 -13.04 -7.39 -39.76
C LEU A 166 -13.17 -5.87 -39.67
N THR A 167 -13.46 -5.41 -38.46
CA THR A 167 -13.37 -4.00 -38.07
C THR A 167 -12.60 -3.90 -36.76
N TYR A 168 -11.89 -2.79 -36.54
CA TYR A 168 -10.99 -2.68 -35.39
C TYR A 168 -11.71 -2.70 -34.04
N ALA A 169 -12.89 -2.08 -33.93
CA ALA A 169 -13.51 -1.83 -32.64
C ALA A 169 -13.86 -3.13 -31.87
N PRO A 170 -14.50 -4.16 -32.46
CA PRO A 170 -14.72 -5.44 -31.78
C PRO A 170 -13.44 -6.15 -31.35
N ILE A 171 -12.38 -6.07 -32.16
CA ILE A 171 -11.10 -6.75 -31.87
C ILE A 171 -10.41 -6.06 -30.68
N VAL A 172 -10.30 -4.74 -30.71
CA VAL A 172 -9.68 -3.96 -29.63
C VAL A 172 -10.51 -4.06 -28.34
N GLN A 173 -11.84 -4.10 -28.45
CA GLN A 173 -12.73 -4.34 -27.31
C GLN A 173 -12.49 -5.72 -26.68
N ASN A 174 -12.29 -6.77 -27.50
CA ASN A 174 -11.93 -8.09 -27.00
C ASN A 174 -10.57 -8.08 -26.25
N LEU A 175 -9.57 -7.36 -26.76
CA LEU A 175 -8.29 -7.18 -26.04
C LEU A 175 -8.46 -6.50 -24.67
N VAL A 176 -9.34 -5.50 -24.60
CA VAL A 176 -9.71 -4.83 -23.34
C VAL A 176 -10.39 -5.81 -22.36
N GLU A 177 -11.32 -6.63 -22.85
CA GLU A 177 -12.02 -7.66 -22.06
C GLU A 177 -11.09 -8.77 -21.56
N LEU A 178 -10.13 -9.18 -22.39
CA LEU A 178 -9.00 -10.02 -22.00
C LEU A 178 -8.07 -9.31 -21.01
N GLY A 179 -8.20 -8.01 -20.81
CA GLY A 179 -7.38 -7.25 -19.87
C GLY A 179 -5.93 -7.10 -20.33
N VAL A 180 -5.70 -6.96 -21.63
CA VAL A 180 -4.38 -6.79 -22.23
C VAL A 180 -3.93 -5.33 -22.11
N ASP A 181 -2.73 -5.12 -21.60
CA ASP A 181 -2.03 -3.84 -21.73
C ASP A 181 -1.35 -3.79 -23.10
N TYR A 182 -1.56 -2.70 -23.83
CA TYR A 182 -1.13 -2.56 -25.22
C TYR A 182 -0.05 -1.50 -25.36
N THR A 183 1.11 -1.90 -25.87
CA THR A 183 2.21 -0.98 -26.17
C THR A 183 2.53 -1.03 -27.65
N PHE A 184 2.41 0.12 -28.32
CA PHE A 184 2.85 0.29 -29.70
C PHE A 184 4.22 0.94 -29.76
N PHE A 185 5.13 0.37 -30.55
CA PHE A 185 6.45 0.94 -30.81
C PHE A 185 6.41 1.76 -32.10
N HIS A 186 6.34 3.08 -31.95
CA HIS A 186 6.25 4.03 -33.04
C HIS A 186 7.54 4.07 -33.87
N ILE A 187 7.42 3.71 -35.15
CA ILE A 187 8.49 3.75 -36.16
C ILE A 187 8.24 4.91 -37.15
N ALA A 188 7.02 5.01 -37.68
CA ALA A 188 6.63 5.95 -38.72
C ALA A 188 5.27 6.63 -38.41
N PRO A 189 4.99 7.84 -38.95
CA PRO A 189 3.78 8.61 -38.61
C PRO A 189 2.48 8.07 -39.24
N HIS A 190 2.57 7.11 -40.17
CA HIS A 190 1.40 6.59 -40.89
C HIS A 190 0.41 5.85 -39.98
N THR A 191 0.86 5.41 -38.79
CA THR A 191 0.06 4.70 -37.79
C THR A 191 -0.70 5.63 -36.83
N ASP A 192 -0.47 6.94 -36.87
CA ASP A 192 -0.99 7.90 -35.88
C ASP A 192 -2.51 7.80 -35.68
N ARG A 193 -3.25 7.68 -36.79
CA ARG A 193 -4.71 7.58 -36.78
C ARG A 193 -5.20 6.26 -36.19
N MET A 194 -4.53 5.15 -36.51
CA MET A 194 -4.80 3.82 -35.97
C MET A 194 -4.64 3.82 -34.45
N LEU A 195 -3.54 4.38 -33.96
CA LEU A 195 -3.27 4.46 -32.52
C LEU A 195 -4.29 5.33 -31.79
N SER A 196 -4.71 6.45 -32.40
CA SER A 196 -5.81 7.25 -31.86
C SER A 196 -7.15 6.51 -31.87
N ALA A 197 -7.42 5.65 -32.85
CA ALA A 197 -8.63 4.85 -32.89
C ALA A 197 -8.63 3.80 -31.77
N PHE A 198 -7.52 3.06 -31.60
CA PHE A 198 -7.38 2.04 -30.56
C PHE A 198 -7.40 2.66 -29.16
N SER A 199 -6.71 3.79 -28.98
CA SER A 199 -6.64 4.50 -27.70
C SER A 199 -8.03 4.92 -27.21
N ARG A 200 -8.93 5.35 -28.12
CA ARG A 200 -10.30 5.74 -27.78
C ARG A 200 -11.13 4.55 -27.28
N VAL A 201 -10.93 3.35 -27.82
CA VAL A 201 -11.59 2.13 -27.33
C VAL A 201 -11.11 1.80 -25.92
N TYR A 202 -9.80 1.86 -25.68
CA TYR A 202 -9.22 1.68 -24.34
C TYR A 202 -9.71 2.73 -23.33
N GLN A 203 -9.73 4.01 -23.71
CA GLN A 203 -10.24 5.11 -22.88
C GLN A 203 -11.73 4.94 -22.55
N ALA A 204 -12.54 4.50 -23.51
CA ALA A 204 -13.97 4.22 -23.29
C ALA A 204 -14.20 3.12 -22.25
N ALA A 205 -13.26 2.18 -22.12
CA ALA A 205 -13.25 1.14 -21.08
C ALA A 205 -12.58 1.58 -19.76
N GLY A 206 -12.22 2.86 -19.63
CA GLY A 206 -11.62 3.43 -18.43
C GLY A 206 -10.12 3.16 -18.26
N ALA A 207 -9.42 2.70 -19.30
CA ALA A 207 -7.97 2.52 -19.28
C ALA A 207 -7.20 3.86 -19.35
N ASP A 208 -5.99 3.85 -18.82
CA ASP A 208 -5.04 4.95 -19.03
C ASP A 208 -4.49 4.86 -20.45
N SER A 209 -4.41 6.00 -21.14
CA SER A 209 -3.91 6.07 -22.51
C SER A 209 -2.85 7.15 -22.65
N LYS A 210 -1.70 6.80 -23.23
CA LYS A 210 -0.56 7.69 -23.46
C LYS A 210 -0.11 7.63 -24.93
N LEU A 211 -0.53 8.60 -25.73
CA LEU A 211 -0.01 8.79 -27.09
C LEU A 211 1.21 9.73 -27.07
N LEU A 212 2.14 9.56 -28.01
CA LEU A 212 3.29 10.46 -28.14
C LEU A 212 2.81 11.88 -28.50
N PRO A 213 3.48 12.95 -28.02
CA PRO A 213 3.16 14.32 -28.42
C PRO A 213 3.33 14.57 -29.93
N SER A 214 4.16 13.77 -30.60
CA SER A 214 4.37 13.81 -32.05
C SER A 214 3.22 13.21 -32.85
N ASN A 215 2.34 12.42 -32.22
CA ASN A 215 1.19 11.81 -32.88
C ASN A 215 0.22 12.92 -33.31
N LYS A 216 -0.11 12.98 -34.61
CA LYS A 216 -1.00 13.98 -35.23
C LYS A 216 -2.36 14.12 -34.52
N TYR A 217 -2.83 13.06 -33.86
CA TYR A 217 -4.13 13.02 -33.19
C TYR A 217 -4.06 13.10 -31.66
N HIS A 218 -2.87 13.37 -31.09
CA HIS A 218 -2.66 13.48 -29.65
C HIS A 218 -3.72 14.38 -28.97
N GLY A 219 -3.96 15.58 -29.52
CA GLY A 219 -4.92 16.55 -28.98
C GLY A 219 -6.40 16.16 -29.11
N GLY A 220 -6.74 15.26 -30.03
CA GLY A 220 -8.09 14.73 -30.24
C GLY A 220 -8.46 13.56 -29.34
N ALA A 221 -7.49 12.99 -28.61
CA ALA A 221 -7.68 11.98 -27.58
C ALA A 221 -7.87 12.59 -26.17
N SER A 222 -7.68 13.91 -26.02
CA SER A 222 -7.83 14.70 -24.79
C SER A 222 -9.20 15.40 -24.65
N GLY A 223 -10.21 14.98 -25.41
CA GLY A 223 -11.58 15.48 -25.34
C GLY A 223 -12.37 15.03 -24.11
N ALA A 224 -11.78 15.07 -22.92
CA ALA A 224 -12.46 14.98 -21.63
C ALA A 224 -11.58 15.62 -20.53
N SER A 225 -11.91 16.86 -20.15
CA SER A 225 -11.51 17.58 -18.93
C SER A 225 -10.01 17.80 -18.66
N ALA A 226 -9.52 18.97 -19.07
CA ALA A 226 -8.44 19.69 -18.37
C ALA A 226 -8.99 20.56 -17.20
N SER A 227 -10.18 20.25 -16.68
CA SER A 227 -10.84 21.02 -15.62
C SER A 227 -11.56 20.12 -14.62
N SER A 228 -10.83 19.17 -14.07
CA SER A 228 -11.13 18.59 -12.78
C SER A 228 -9.80 18.18 -12.16
N LYS A 229 -9.44 18.80 -11.04
CA LYS A 229 -8.67 18.12 -10.00
C LYS A 229 -9.55 16.96 -9.51
N ALA A 230 -9.74 15.96 -10.37
CA ALA A 230 -10.40 14.73 -10.02
C ALA A 230 -9.50 14.11 -8.96
N GLN A 231 -10.07 13.84 -7.79
CA GLN A 231 -9.48 12.88 -6.86
C GLN A 231 -9.07 11.68 -7.69
N ALA A 232 -7.76 11.51 -7.88
CA ALA A 232 -7.21 10.39 -8.61
C ALA A 232 -7.79 9.14 -7.96
N SER A 233 -8.52 8.32 -8.74
CA SER A 233 -8.83 6.98 -8.26
C SER A 233 -7.48 6.30 -8.09
N ASN A 234 -7.03 6.09 -6.85
CA ASN A 234 -5.73 5.48 -6.49
C ASN A 234 -5.57 4.02 -6.95
N SER A 235 -6.48 3.51 -7.80
CA SER A 235 -6.45 2.16 -8.34
C SER A 235 -5.78 2.17 -9.72
N PRO A 236 -4.72 1.36 -9.94
CA PRO A 236 -4.11 1.20 -11.26
C PRO A 236 -5.15 0.71 -12.27
N ARG A 237 -5.17 1.30 -13.47
CA ARG A 237 -6.06 0.94 -14.59
C ARG A 237 -5.33 0.07 -15.63
N ARG A 238 -6.01 -0.38 -16.68
CA ARG A 238 -5.31 -0.93 -17.86
C ARG A 238 -4.51 0.16 -18.59
N LEU A 239 -3.59 -0.22 -19.46
CA LEU A 239 -2.71 0.72 -20.17
C LEU A 239 -2.77 0.53 -21.68
N PHE A 240 -2.97 1.63 -22.40
CA PHE A 240 -2.64 1.77 -23.81
C PHE A 240 -1.53 2.81 -23.94
N GLN A 241 -0.42 2.48 -24.59
CA GLN A 241 0.67 3.45 -24.74
C GLN A 241 1.39 3.35 -26.09
N GLU A 242 1.89 4.50 -26.52
CA GLU A 242 2.76 4.66 -27.67
C GLU A 242 4.15 5.08 -27.19
N LEU A 243 5.18 4.33 -27.59
CA LEU A 243 6.58 4.59 -27.24
C LEU A 243 7.40 4.76 -28.51
N HIS A 244 8.31 5.74 -28.53
CA HIS A 244 9.17 5.98 -29.69
C HIS A 244 10.26 4.92 -29.77
N LEU A 245 10.31 4.18 -30.88
CA LEU A 245 11.41 3.30 -31.24
C LEU A 245 12.26 3.93 -32.35
N GLY A 246 11.61 4.49 -33.37
CA GLY A 246 12.29 5.11 -34.51
C GLY A 246 13.21 4.12 -35.22
N THR A 247 14.42 4.55 -35.58
CA THR A 247 15.46 3.69 -36.17
C THR A 247 16.40 3.07 -35.13
N ASP A 248 16.23 3.39 -33.84
CA ASP A 248 17.07 2.88 -32.76
C ASP A 248 16.57 1.53 -32.25
N THR A 249 16.92 0.48 -32.99
CA THR A 249 16.54 -0.89 -32.61
C THR A 249 17.27 -1.39 -31.35
N ALA A 250 18.34 -0.72 -30.89
CA ALA A 250 19.04 -1.08 -29.65
C ALA A 250 18.21 -0.77 -28.40
N SER A 251 17.26 0.17 -28.49
CA SER A 251 16.35 0.53 -27.40
C SER A 251 15.22 -0.47 -27.17
N LEU A 252 14.94 -1.38 -28.13
CA LEU A 252 13.81 -2.33 -28.06
C LEU A 252 13.79 -3.11 -26.75
N LYS A 253 14.92 -3.72 -26.36
CA LYS A 253 15.02 -4.46 -25.09
C LYS A 253 14.63 -3.61 -23.89
N HIS A 254 15.18 -2.40 -23.79
CA HIS A 254 14.94 -1.52 -22.65
C HIS A 254 13.46 -1.11 -22.58
N LEU A 255 12.85 -0.78 -23.71
CA LEU A 255 11.44 -0.37 -23.78
C LEU A 255 10.49 -1.51 -23.42
N VAL A 256 10.75 -2.73 -23.89
CA VAL A 256 9.96 -3.92 -23.52
C VAL A 256 10.11 -4.20 -22.03
N MET A 257 11.33 -4.22 -21.49
CA MET A 257 11.59 -4.46 -20.07
C MET A 257 10.87 -3.46 -19.17
N LYS A 258 10.94 -2.17 -19.52
CA LYS A 258 10.25 -1.09 -18.80
C LYS A 258 8.74 -1.33 -18.82
N SER A 259 8.18 -1.57 -20.01
CA SER A 259 6.73 -1.74 -20.17
C SER A 259 6.17 -2.97 -19.44
N VAL A 260 6.87 -4.12 -19.49
CA VAL A 260 6.46 -5.31 -18.72
C VAL A 260 6.53 -5.04 -17.22
N THR A 261 7.58 -4.37 -16.74
CA THR A 261 7.75 -4.05 -15.31
C THR A 261 6.61 -3.13 -14.82
N GLU A 262 6.25 -2.13 -15.60
CA GLU A 262 5.11 -1.25 -15.31
C GLU A 262 3.78 -2.02 -15.27
N SER A 263 3.49 -2.85 -16.28
CA SER A 263 2.28 -3.67 -16.34
C SER A 263 2.17 -4.67 -15.18
N VAL A 264 3.28 -5.33 -14.80
CA VAL A 264 3.31 -6.23 -13.64
C VAL A 264 3.06 -5.46 -12.34
N THR A 265 3.68 -4.29 -12.16
CA THR A 265 3.49 -3.46 -10.97
C THR A 265 2.03 -3.01 -10.82
N ARG A 266 1.40 -2.58 -11.92
CA ARG A 266 -0.02 -2.20 -11.96
C ARG A 266 -0.92 -3.38 -11.65
N THR A 267 -0.62 -4.55 -12.20
CA THR A 267 -1.39 -5.78 -11.96
C THR A 267 -1.27 -6.24 -10.51
N SER A 268 -0.04 -6.30 -9.97
CA SER A 268 0.23 -6.69 -8.58
C SER A 268 -0.48 -5.76 -7.58
N THR A 269 -0.44 -4.44 -7.82
CA THR A 269 -1.15 -3.47 -6.99
C THR A 269 -2.67 -3.70 -7.02
N ARG A 270 -3.25 -3.95 -8.20
CA ARG A 270 -4.69 -4.28 -8.34
C ARG A 270 -5.08 -5.57 -7.62
N LEU A 271 -4.28 -6.64 -7.77
CA LEU A 271 -4.53 -7.91 -7.10
C LEU A 271 -4.47 -7.77 -5.58
N THR A 272 -3.54 -6.97 -5.08
CA THR A 272 -3.41 -6.70 -3.63
C THR A 272 -4.58 -5.89 -3.08
N LEU A 273 -5.13 -4.95 -3.87
CA LEU A 273 -6.37 -4.27 -3.51
C LEU A 273 -7.57 -5.23 -3.47
N ALA A 274 -7.58 -6.27 -4.31
CA ALA A 274 -8.63 -7.28 -4.37
C ALA A 274 -8.53 -8.35 -3.25
N ILE A 275 -7.35 -8.55 -2.63
CA ILE A 275 -7.17 -9.43 -1.46
C ILE A 275 -7.90 -8.89 -0.22
N ARG A 276 -8.23 -7.59 -0.19
CA ARG A 276 -9.09 -7.04 0.87
C ARG A 276 -10.41 -7.81 0.87
N PRO A 277 -10.80 -8.47 1.97
CA PRO A 277 -12.02 -9.26 1.98
C PRO A 277 -13.21 -8.30 1.83
N SER A 278 -13.76 -8.24 0.62
CA SER A 278 -15.20 -8.17 0.49
C SER A 278 -15.69 -9.59 0.71
N ASN A 279 -16.57 -9.80 1.68
CA ASN A 279 -17.38 -11.03 1.75
C ASN A 279 -18.40 -11.07 0.59
N ARG A 280 -18.04 -10.55 -0.60
CA ARG A 280 -18.88 -10.51 -1.79
C ARG A 280 -18.11 -11.13 -2.94
N SER A 281 -18.68 -12.22 -3.46
CA SER A 281 -18.57 -12.55 -4.88
C SER A 281 -18.73 -11.26 -5.68
N HIS A 282 -17.64 -10.77 -6.28
CA HIS A 282 -17.68 -9.58 -7.13
C HIS A 282 -18.57 -9.86 -8.34
N ILE A 283 -19.84 -9.47 -8.24
CA ILE A 283 -20.63 -9.08 -9.39
C ILE A 283 -20.19 -7.63 -9.69
N PRO A 284 -19.76 -7.29 -10.92
CA PRO A 284 -19.40 -5.92 -11.26
C PRO A 284 -20.61 -4.99 -11.02
N GLY A 285 -20.48 -3.98 -10.15
CA GLY A 285 -21.51 -2.94 -9.93
C GLY A 285 -21.85 -2.56 -8.48
N ASP A 286 -21.24 -3.17 -7.47
CA ASP A 286 -21.65 -3.02 -6.06
C ASP A 286 -20.59 -2.27 -5.22
N GLU A 287 -20.22 -1.05 -5.62
CA GLU A 287 -19.44 -0.14 -4.76
C GLU A 287 -20.29 0.29 -3.56
N PRO A 288 -19.71 0.40 -2.34
CA PRO A 288 -20.46 0.93 -1.20
C PRO A 288 -20.98 2.32 -1.55
N ALA A 289 -22.29 2.53 -1.35
CA ALA A 289 -22.93 3.80 -1.67
C ALA A 289 -22.11 4.98 -1.10
N ALA A 290 -21.77 5.94 -1.97
CA ALA A 290 -20.97 7.09 -1.58
C ALA A 290 -21.62 7.80 -0.39
N ALA A 291 -20.90 7.91 0.73
CA ALA A 291 -21.38 8.59 1.91
C ALA A 291 -21.53 10.09 1.61
N ASN A 292 -22.52 10.72 2.24
CA ASN A 292 -22.67 12.17 2.17
C ASN A 292 -21.56 12.83 3.00
N LEU A 293 -20.50 13.30 2.33
CA LEU A 293 -19.29 13.85 2.97
C LEU A 293 -19.45 15.32 3.37
N GLU A 294 -18.79 15.69 4.46
CA GLU A 294 -18.63 17.07 4.92
C GLU A 294 -17.73 17.83 3.94
N THR A 295 -18.22 18.98 3.45
CA THR A 295 -17.50 19.85 2.53
C THR A 295 -17.05 21.15 3.19
N ALA A 296 -17.59 21.46 4.38
CA ALA A 296 -17.21 22.64 5.14
C ALA A 296 -15.82 22.46 5.76
N LEU A 297 -15.05 23.56 5.81
CA LEU A 297 -13.79 23.60 6.54
C LEU A 297 -14.01 23.34 8.04
N PRO A 298 -13.07 22.66 8.72
CA PRO A 298 -13.25 22.30 10.12
C PRO A 298 -13.21 23.52 11.05
N GLN A 299 -14.13 23.57 12.02
CA GLN A 299 -14.26 24.68 13.00
C GLN A 299 -13.79 24.24 14.39
N TRP A 300 -12.50 23.88 14.51
CA TRP A 300 -11.91 23.28 15.70
C TRP A 300 -12.11 24.07 17.02
N SER A 301 -12.16 25.40 16.92
CA SER A 301 -12.31 26.31 18.07
C SER A 301 -13.76 26.48 18.55
N SER A 302 -14.75 25.95 17.82
CA SER A 302 -16.17 26.09 18.15
C SER A 302 -16.69 24.83 18.85
N PRO A 303 -16.95 24.84 20.17
CA PRO A 303 -17.42 23.65 20.87
C PRO A 303 -18.78 23.15 20.37
N THR A 304 -19.63 24.04 19.88
CA THR A 304 -20.98 23.71 19.38
C THR A 304 -20.97 23.10 17.97
N TRP A 305 -19.82 23.13 17.29
CA TRP A 305 -19.68 22.52 15.96
C TRP A 305 -19.64 20.99 16.02
N PHE A 306 -19.14 20.42 17.12
CA PHE A 306 -19.22 18.99 17.40
C PHE A 306 -20.63 18.65 17.91
N ASP A 307 -21.38 17.87 17.12
CA ASP A 307 -22.80 17.56 17.34
C ASP A 307 -23.03 16.18 17.98
N LYS A 308 -21.96 15.40 18.19
CA LYS A 308 -22.00 14.15 18.94
C LYS A 308 -21.03 14.18 20.10
N LYS A 309 -21.49 13.74 21.28
CA LYS A 309 -20.67 13.48 22.47
C LYS A 309 -20.85 12.02 22.90
N ALA A 310 -19.75 11.33 23.18
CA ALA A 310 -19.79 9.94 23.63
C ALA A 310 -18.69 9.64 24.67
N ASP A 311 -19.05 8.85 25.69
CA ASP A 311 -18.10 8.25 26.61
C ASP A 311 -17.66 6.90 26.06
N LEU A 312 -16.34 6.79 25.83
CA LEU A 312 -15.72 5.67 25.17
C LEU A 312 -14.72 4.99 26.10
N GLU A 313 -14.60 3.68 25.93
CA GLU A 313 -13.57 2.89 26.57
C GLU A 313 -12.91 1.93 25.58
N GLY A 314 -11.66 1.55 25.85
CA GLY A 314 -10.93 0.65 24.97
C GLY A 314 -9.44 0.67 25.28
N PHE A 315 -8.62 0.67 24.25
CA PHE A 315 -7.17 0.49 24.38
C PHE A 315 -6.41 1.50 23.54
N CYS A 316 -5.28 1.95 24.06
CA CYS A 316 -4.28 2.71 23.32
C CYS A 316 -2.90 2.07 23.51
N PRO A 317 -1.93 2.34 22.62
CA PRO A 317 -0.56 1.89 22.83
C PRO A 317 -0.01 2.48 24.13
N GLU A 318 0.78 1.68 24.86
CA GLU A 318 1.55 2.24 25.96
C GLU A 318 2.72 3.08 25.42
N VAL A 319 3.17 4.06 26.20
CA VAL A 319 4.28 4.95 25.80
C VAL A 319 5.54 4.10 25.62
N VAL A 320 6.12 4.13 24.43
CA VAL A 320 7.41 3.47 24.19
C VAL A 320 8.52 4.32 24.82
N VAL A 321 8.92 3.96 26.03
CA VAL A 321 10.17 4.43 26.62
C VAL A 321 11.27 3.54 26.09
N TYR A 322 12.03 4.06 25.13
CA TYR A 322 13.08 3.30 24.49
C TYR A 322 14.20 2.97 25.48
N SER A 323 14.53 1.69 25.56
CA SER A 323 15.74 1.14 26.16
C SER A 323 16.44 0.28 25.10
N ASN A 324 17.71 -0.08 25.30
CA ASN A 324 18.47 -0.84 24.30
C ASN A 324 17.84 -2.21 23.94
N SER A 325 16.91 -2.74 24.74
CA SER A 325 16.21 -4.00 24.44
C SER A 325 14.82 -3.81 23.84
N THR A 326 14.24 -2.60 23.86
CA THR A 326 12.81 -2.40 23.56
C THR A 326 12.38 -2.97 22.21
N LEU A 327 13.09 -2.65 21.12
CA LEU A 327 12.77 -3.20 19.80
C LEU A 327 12.99 -4.73 19.76
N ALA A 328 14.08 -5.22 20.36
CA ALA A 328 14.40 -6.65 20.38
C ALA A 328 13.31 -7.46 21.11
N ASP A 329 12.85 -6.97 22.25
CA ASP A 329 11.79 -7.58 23.05
C ASP A 329 10.46 -7.61 22.27
N MET A 330 10.10 -6.50 21.59
CA MET A 330 8.89 -6.41 20.75
C MET A 330 8.95 -7.26 19.47
N MET A 331 10.15 -7.50 18.93
CA MET A 331 10.36 -8.43 17.82
C MET A 331 10.23 -9.89 18.28
N HIS A 332 10.63 -10.18 19.52
CA HIS A 332 10.61 -11.54 20.08
C HIS A 332 9.19 -12.03 20.40
N SER A 333 8.34 -11.19 20.99
CA SER A 333 6.94 -11.55 21.29
C SER A 333 6.01 -10.34 21.36
N ASP A 334 4.77 -10.53 20.90
CA ASP A 334 3.69 -9.55 21.01
C ASP A 334 3.34 -9.18 22.46
N ASP A 335 3.71 -10.02 23.43
CA ASP A 335 3.49 -9.74 24.86
C ASP A 335 4.33 -8.56 25.36
N HIS A 336 5.40 -8.21 24.64
CA HIS A 336 6.20 -7.02 24.91
C HIS A 336 5.62 -5.76 24.26
N ILE A 337 4.60 -5.88 23.42
CA ILE A 337 3.86 -4.75 22.84
C ILE A 337 2.69 -4.41 23.76
N LYS A 338 3.00 -3.59 24.78
CA LYS A 338 2.05 -3.24 25.84
C LYS A 338 1.00 -2.26 25.38
N LEU A 339 -0.23 -2.49 25.86
CA LEU A 339 -1.40 -1.65 25.61
C LEU A 339 -1.96 -1.20 26.96
N SER A 340 -2.44 0.04 27.01
CA SER A 340 -3.11 0.61 28.16
C SER A 340 -4.60 0.68 27.93
N PHE A 341 -5.39 0.40 28.96
CA PHE A 341 -6.81 0.71 28.95
C PHE A 341 -7.01 2.24 28.94
N ALA A 342 -7.95 2.70 28.13
CA ALA A 342 -8.29 4.11 27.98
C ALA A 342 -9.79 4.34 28.21
N GLN A 343 -10.12 5.39 28.97
CA GLN A 343 -11.45 5.97 29.08
C GLN A 343 -11.39 7.42 28.67
N LEU A 344 -12.18 7.78 27.65
CA LEU A 344 -12.13 9.08 27.00
C LEU A 344 -13.56 9.57 26.76
N THR A 345 -13.76 10.87 26.87
CA THR A 345 -14.98 11.53 26.41
C THR A 345 -14.66 12.25 25.11
N LEU A 346 -15.32 11.84 24.02
CA LEU A 346 -15.06 12.33 22.67
C LEU A 346 -16.20 13.21 22.18
N ASN A 347 -15.86 14.38 21.64
CA ASN A 347 -16.78 15.20 20.86
C ASN A 347 -16.43 15.02 19.38
N SER A 348 -17.41 14.74 18.52
CA SER A 348 -17.17 14.38 17.11
C SER A 348 -18.25 14.93 16.19
N ARG A 349 -17.94 14.98 14.89
CA ARG A 349 -18.91 15.27 13.83
C ARG A 349 -19.72 14.03 13.49
N SER A 350 -21.04 14.21 13.38
CA SER A 350 -21.96 13.18 12.88
C SER A 350 -21.75 12.87 11.41
N LYS A 351 -21.36 13.89 10.62
CA LYS A 351 -21.08 13.80 9.19
C LYS A 351 -19.59 13.53 8.95
N PRO A 352 -19.23 12.44 8.26
CA PRO A 352 -17.83 12.15 7.94
C PRO A 352 -17.30 13.12 6.88
N PHE A 353 -16.00 13.43 6.92
CA PHE A 353 -15.34 14.25 5.90
C PHE A 353 -14.60 13.40 4.86
N GLY A 354 -14.32 12.14 5.16
CA GLY A 354 -13.63 11.21 4.27
C GLY A 354 -14.21 9.81 4.32
N GLN A 355 -14.11 9.10 3.20
CA GLN A 355 -14.46 7.69 3.07
C GLN A 355 -13.31 6.95 2.41
N GLY A 356 -12.80 5.92 3.10
CA GLY A 356 -11.93 4.91 2.52
C GLY A 356 -12.74 3.67 2.09
N ALA A 357 -12.05 2.61 1.67
CA ALA A 357 -12.69 1.39 1.19
C ALA A 357 -13.66 0.74 2.21
N GLN A 358 -13.34 0.81 3.51
CA GLN A 358 -14.11 0.16 4.57
C GLN A 358 -14.40 1.07 5.76
N ARG A 359 -13.87 2.31 5.79
CA ARG A 359 -13.95 3.19 6.95
C ARG A 359 -14.42 4.59 6.55
N LEU A 360 -15.22 5.20 7.41
CA LEU A 360 -15.61 6.61 7.37
C LEU A 360 -14.79 7.37 8.40
N ALA A 361 -14.30 8.55 8.04
CA ALA A 361 -13.49 9.43 8.90
C ALA A 361 -14.28 10.68 9.27
N SER A 362 -14.39 10.98 10.56
CA SER A 362 -15.04 12.17 11.10
C SER A 362 -14.09 12.97 11.97
N TYR A 363 -14.21 14.30 11.93
CA TYR A 363 -13.45 15.18 12.83
C TYR A 363 -13.87 14.95 14.28
N ALA A 364 -12.89 14.94 15.18
CA ALA A 364 -13.12 14.69 16.59
C ALA A 364 -12.14 15.45 17.49
N ARG A 365 -12.54 15.65 18.75
CA ARG A 365 -11.73 16.25 19.80
C ARG A 365 -12.01 15.56 21.13
N VAL A 366 -10.94 15.20 21.83
CA VAL A 366 -11.03 14.61 23.17
C VAL A 366 -11.25 15.72 24.19
N GLU A 367 -12.15 15.52 25.14
CA GLU A 367 -12.40 16.48 26.20
C GLU A 367 -11.12 16.79 27.00
N ALA A 368 -10.87 18.07 27.30
CA ALA A 368 -9.66 18.55 27.97
C ALA A 368 -8.34 18.37 27.20
N SER A 369 -8.41 18.22 25.88
CA SER A 369 -7.27 18.44 24.97
C SER A 369 -7.66 19.42 23.86
N ASP A 370 -6.70 20.22 23.45
CA ASP A 370 -6.79 21.14 22.30
C ASP A 370 -6.33 20.49 21.00
N SER A 371 -5.73 19.30 21.09
CA SER A 371 -5.29 18.51 19.93
C SER A 371 -6.47 18.06 19.06
N HIS A 372 -6.24 18.05 17.75
CA HIS A 372 -7.22 17.66 16.74
C HIS A 372 -7.11 16.18 16.40
N PHE A 373 -8.23 15.48 16.33
CA PHE A 373 -8.28 14.05 16.06
C PHE A 373 -9.25 13.72 14.92
N VAL A 374 -9.10 12.50 14.41
CA VAL A 374 -10.02 11.84 13.50
C VAL A 374 -10.52 10.58 14.20
N VAL A 375 -11.84 10.40 14.20
CA VAL A 375 -12.45 9.12 14.59
C VAL A 375 -12.89 8.40 13.32
N LYS A 376 -12.48 7.13 13.18
CA LYS A 376 -12.91 6.27 12.08
C LYS A 376 -13.87 5.21 12.59
N SER A 377 -14.95 4.99 11.84
CA SER A 377 -15.90 3.88 12.03
C SER A 377 -15.94 3.04 10.76
N PHE A 378 -16.42 1.79 10.85
CA PHE A 378 -16.67 0.99 9.66
C PHE A 378 -17.82 1.57 8.82
N ALA A 379 -17.71 1.47 7.49
CA ALA A 379 -18.72 2.00 6.56
C ALA A 379 -20.00 1.15 6.54
N SER A 380 -19.88 -0.17 6.76
CA SER A 380 -21.01 -1.09 6.88
C SER A 380 -20.84 -2.05 8.06
N ARG A 381 -21.94 -2.70 8.48
CA ARG A 381 -21.93 -3.73 9.54
C ARG A 381 -21.16 -4.99 9.10
N ASP A 382 -21.20 -5.30 7.81
CA ASP A 382 -20.53 -6.48 7.24
C ASP A 382 -19.00 -6.33 7.19
N ASP A 383 -18.49 -5.09 7.17
CA ASP A 383 -17.05 -4.79 7.18
C ASP A 383 -16.43 -4.88 8.59
N CYS A 384 -17.24 -5.04 9.63
CA CYS A 384 -16.76 -4.95 11.01
C CYS A 384 -16.00 -6.21 11.43
N LYS A 385 -14.66 -6.13 11.46
CA LYS A 385 -13.78 -7.23 11.89
C LYS A 385 -13.68 -7.40 13.42
N GLY A 386 -14.40 -6.60 14.22
CA GLY A 386 -14.31 -6.64 15.68
C GLY A 386 -13.05 -5.99 16.26
N MET A 387 -13.05 -5.77 17.58
CA MET A 387 -11.98 -5.04 18.30
C MET A 387 -10.65 -5.80 18.29
N GLU A 388 -10.67 -7.13 18.21
CA GLU A 388 -9.47 -7.98 18.12
C GLU A 388 -8.54 -7.64 16.94
N HIS A 389 -9.10 -7.33 15.76
CA HIS A 389 -8.32 -6.99 14.57
C HIS A 389 -7.69 -5.60 14.73
N GLN A 390 -8.44 -4.64 15.26
CA GLN A 390 -7.90 -3.30 15.50
C GLN A 390 -6.80 -3.30 16.58
N ILE A 391 -6.92 -4.15 17.60
CA ILE A 391 -5.86 -4.34 18.60
C ILE A 391 -4.59 -4.90 17.96
N GLU A 392 -4.72 -5.83 17.02
CA GLU A 392 -3.56 -6.38 16.32
C GLU A 392 -2.91 -5.34 15.40
N ASP A 393 -3.70 -4.56 14.65
CA ASP A 393 -3.21 -3.43 13.85
C ASP A 393 -2.49 -2.40 14.74
N MET A 394 -3.05 -2.09 15.91
CA MET A 394 -2.43 -1.19 16.88
C MET A 394 -1.09 -1.73 17.40
N ARG A 395 -0.97 -3.05 17.61
CA ARG A 395 0.31 -3.68 17.98
C ARG A 395 1.32 -3.62 16.84
N ALA A 396 0.90 -3.87 15.60
CA ALA A 396 1.76 -3.74 14.43
C ALA A 396 2.30 -2.31 14.29
N GLN A 397 1.43 -1.32 14.40
CA GLN A 397 1.79 0.10 14.33
C GLN A 397 2.73 0.51 15.48
N ALA A 398 2.55 -0.03 16.68
CA ALA A 398 3.48 0.19 17.79
C ALA A 398 4.88 -0.40 17.51
N LEU A 399 4.95 -1.58 16.87
CA LEU A 399 6.23 -2.14 16.43
C LEU A 399 6.89 -1.30 15.33
N CYS A 400 6.13 -0.81 14.34
CA CYS A 400 6.63 0.16 13.35
C CYS A 400 7.24 1.38 14.02
N LYS A 401 6.57 1.90 15.05
CA LYS A 401 7.04 3.05 15.81
C LYS A 401 8.32 2.76 16.60
N ALA A 402 8.49 1.54 17.11
CA ALA A 402 9.75 1.10 17.73
C ALA A 402 10.91 1.05 16.73
N PHE A 403 10.67 0.61 15.48
CA PHE A 403 11.67 0.73 14.41
C PHE A 403 12.01 2.19 14.10
N ALA A 404 11.00 3.08 14.06
CA ALA A 404 11.21 4.51 13.80
C ALA A 404 12.04 5.19 14.90
N LEU A 405 11.87 4.79 16.16
CA LEU A 405 12.71 5.29 17.26
C LEU A 405 14.20 5.01 17.03
N GLU A 406 14.54 3.76 16.69
CA GLU A 406 15.93 3.39 16.37
C GLU A 406 16.43 4.07 15.12
N PHE A 407 15.63 4.09 14.06
CA PHE A 407 15.97 4.74 12.80
C PHE A 407 16.31 6.23 13.02
N ASN A 408 15.47 6.95 13.76
CA ASN A 408 15.69 8.36 14.08
C ASN A 408 16.92 8.58 14.99
N GLY A 409 17.28 7.59 15.80
CA GLY A 409 18.51 7.59 16.59
C GLY A 409 19.79 7.41 15.75
N LEU A 410 19.68 6.84 14.55
CA LEU A 410 20.77 6.70 13.58
C LEU A 410 20.85 7.88 12.60
N MET A 411 19.74 8.58 12.39
CA MET A 411 19.59 9.62 11.37
C MET A 411 19.61 11.02 11.97
N ARG A 412 20.00 12.00 11.14
CA ARG A 412 19.86 13.42 11.47
C ARG A 412 18.37 13.83 11.55
N PRO A 413 18.01 14.87 12.33
CA PRO A 413 16.61 15.29 12.51
C PRO A 413 15.82 15.51 11.23
N GLU A 414 16.46 16.02 10.17
CA GLU A 414 15.82 16.36 8.90
C GLU A 414 15.37 15.11 8.11
N LYS A 415 15.92 13.94 8.46
CA LYS A 415 15.59 12.64 7.86
C LYS A 415 14.78 11.75 8.81
N SER A 416 14.19 12.32 9.85
CA SER A 416 13.38 11.59 10.82
C SER A 416 12.03 11.20 10.24
N ILE A 417 11.50 10.07 10.71
CA ILE A 417 10.17 9.56 10.35
C ILE A 417 9.40 9.23 11.63
N ASP A 418 8.08 9.42 11.62
CA ASP A 418 7.23 9.06 12.74
C ASP A 418 5.93 8.41 12.24
N PHE A 419 5.31 7.60 13.09
CA PHE A 419 4.00 7.03 12.85
C PHE A 419 3.02 7.62 13.84
N ILE A 420 1.83 8.02 13.40
CA ILE A 420 0.77 8.41 14.33
C ILE A 420 0.41 7.22 15.23
N VAL A 421 -0.35 7.47 16.29
CA VAL A 421 -0.88 6.39 17.13
C VAL A 421 -2.38 6.27 16.93
N THR A 422 -2.85 5.03 16.98
CA THR A 422 -4.25 4.69 16.84
C THR A 422 -4.73 4.06 18.14
N ALA A 423 -5.78 4.61 18.73
CA ALA A 423 -6.49 4.01 19.85
C ALA A 423 -7.76 3.31 19.36
N CYS A 424 -8.07 2.15 19.92
CA CYS A 424 -9.28 1.39 19.58
C CYS A 424 -10.28 1.56 20.72
N LEU A 425 -11.47 2.06 20.40
CA LEU A 425 -12.46 2.53 21.36
C LEU A 425 -13.84 1.96 21.03
N GLN A 426 -14.71 1.86 22.01
CA GLN A 426 -16.11 1.50 21.83
C GLN A 426 -16.96 2.20 22.90
N THR A 427 -18.26 2.30 22.68
CA THR A 427 -19.15 2.83 23.73
C THR A 427 -19.24 1.85 24.89
N LYS A 428 -19.46 2.36 26.12
CA LYS A 428 -19.69 1.49 27.30
C LYS A 428 -20.88 0.55 27.12
N ALA A 429 -21.93 1.02 26.42
CA ALA A 429 -23.10 0.21 26.13
C ALA A 429 -22.77 -0.97 25.20
N ASP A 430 -21.96 -0.73 24.15
CA ASP A 430 -21.55 -1.78 23.23
C ASP A 430 -20.55 -2.74 23.86
N ALA A 431 -19.65 -2.23 24.72
CA ALA A 431 -18.75 -3.04 25.53
C ALA A 431 -19.51 -4.00 26.44
N ALA A 432 -20.51 -3.49 27.18
CA ALA A 432 -21.33 -4.30 28.08
C ALA A 432 -22.20 -5.32 27.31
N ALA A 433 -22.66 -4.96 26.12
CA ALA A 433 -23.48 -5.83 25.27
C ALA A 433 -22.65 -6.81 24.40
N GLY A 434 -21.31 -6.73 24.42
CA GLY A 434 -20.43 -7.57 23.61
C GLY A 434 -20.61 -7.37 22.10
N ARG A 435 -21.09 -6.19 21.66
CA ARG A 435 -21.37 -5.92 20.24
C ARG A 435 -20.06 -5.65 19.51
N ARG A 436 -19.82 -6.38 18.41
CA ARG A 436 -18.64 -6.17 17.55
C ARG A 436 -18.73 -4.86 16.75
N GLU A 437 -19.94 -4.40 16.45
CA GLU A 437 -20.26 -3.37 15.48
C GLU A 437 -20.03 -1.92 15.94
N GLY A 438 -19.59 -1.71 17.20
CA GLY A 438 -19.38 -0.39 17.80
C GLY A 438 -17.91 0.05 17.89
N CYS A 439 -16.99 -0.66 17.24
CA CYS A 439 -15.56 -0.39 17.36
C CYS A 439 -15.13 0.82 16.51
N LEU A 440 -14.50 1.79 17.16
CA LEU A 440 -14.00 3.03 16.59
C LEU A 440 -12.48 3.06 16.71
N SER A 441 -11.80 3.65 15.75
CA SER A 441 -10.39 4.01 15.88
C SER A 441 -10.22 5.53 16.01
N LEU A 442 -9.43 5.98 16.97
CA LEU A 442 -9.11 7.40 17.18
C LEU A 442 -7.64 7.62 16.86
N GLU A 443 -7.35 8.60 16.00
CA GLU A 443 -6.00 8.94 15.56
C GLU A 443 -5.82 10.47 15.47
N PRO A 444 -4.60 11.00 15.60
CA PRO A 444 -4.30 12.42 15.35
C PRO A 444 -4.73 12.85 13.94
N HIS A 445 -5.29 14.06 13.81
CA HIS A 445 -5.58 14.65 12.51
C HIS A 445 -4.27 15.03 11.80
N LEU A 446 -4.14 14.64 10.53
CA LEU A 446 -2.99 14.95 9.68
C LEU A 446 -3.31 16.10 8.71
N PRO A 447 -2.88 17.34 8.98
CA PRO A 447 -3.13 18.46 8.08
C PRO A 447 -2.12 18.48 6.94
N GLY A 448 -2.58 18.28 5.70
CA GLY A 448 -1.76 18.47 4.49
C GLY A 448 -2.08 17.48 3.39
N ASP A 449 -1.24 17.49 2.36
CA ASP A 449 -1.39 16.60 1.21
C ASP A 449 -0.93 15.19 1.58
N TYR A 450 -1.86 14.24 1.44
CA TYR A 450 -1.60 12.83 1.73
C TYR A 450 -0.81 12.20 0.59
N VAL A 451 0.33 11.59 0.91
CA VAL A 451 1.23 10.96 -0.06
C VAL A 451 1.44 9.50 0.34
N LYS A 452 1.30 8.60 -0.63
CA LYS A 452 1.77 7.22 -0.53
C LYS A 452 3.17 7.14 -1.15
N TYR A 453 4.17 6.74 -0.37
CA TYR A 453 5.57 6.65 -0.80
C TYR A 453 5.91 5.27 -1.38
N ASN A 454 5.38 4.22 -0.77
CA ASN A 454 5.40 2.87 -1.30
C ASN A 454 4.13 2.12 -0.89
N ASN A 455 3.88 0.95 -1.47
CA ASN A 455 2.83 0.03 -1.03
C ASN A 455 3.42 -1.32 -0.62
N ASN A 456 2.55 -2.29 -0.34
CA ASN A 456 2.91 -3.67 -0.06
C ASN A 456 3.07 -4.55 -1.31
N ALA A 457 3.00 -3.99 -2.53
CA ALA A 457 2.90 -4.70 -3.80
C ALA A 457 3.60 -3.96 -4.96
N MET A 458 4.90 -3.66 -4.78
CA MET A 458 5.84 -3.11 -5.77
C MET A 458 5.70 -1.63 -6.16
N TYR A 459 4.67 -0.92 -5.71
CA TYR A 459 4.58 0.52 -5.99
C TYR A 459 5.64 1.29 -5.21
N VAL A 460 6.36 2.15 -5.93
CA VAL A 460 7.22 3.20 -5.42
C VAL A 460 6.76 4.49 -6.07
N ASN A 461 6.63 5.56 -5.31
CA ASN A 461 6.22 6.85 -5.84
C ASN A 461 7.40 7.55 -6.53
N GLU A 462 7.55 7.32 -7.82
CA GLU A 462 8.57 7.93 -8.67
C GLU A 462 8.16 9.29 -9.23
N ASP A 463 6.89 9.70 -9.05
CA ASP A 463 6.39 11.00 -9.50
C ASP A 463 6.86 12.15 -8.60
N LEU A 464 7.37 11.83 -7.40
CA LEU A 464 7.96 12.81 -6.51
C LEU A 464 9.37 13.18 -6.98
N PRO A 465 9.76 14.47 -6.92
CA PRO A 465 11.11 14.90 -7.22
C PRO A 465 12.17 14.10 -6.43
N ASP A 466 13.34 13.86 -7.03
CA ASP A 466 14.45 13.13 -6.39
C ASP A 466 14.92 13.76 -5.06
N ASP A 467 14.73 15.08 -4.92
CA ASP A 467 15.03 15.86 -3.72
C ASP A 467 13.86 15.92 -2.73
N HIS A 468 12.75 15.21 -2.99
CA HIS A 468 11.62 15.15 -2.06
C HIS A 468 12.10 14.60 -0.72
N PRO A 469 11.95 15.37 0.38
CA PRO A 469 12.70 15.14 1.62
C PRO A 469 12.38 13.79 2.29
N VAL A 470 11.20 13.22 2.01
CA VAL A 470 10.70 12.02 2.69
C VAL A 470 10.74 10.77 1.80
N ASN A 471 10.76 10.90 0.46
CA ASN A 471 10.55 9.71 -0.39
C ASN A 471 11.73 8.74 -0.24
N ALA A 472 12.96 9.25 -0.34
CA ALA A 472 14.17 8.46 -0.12
C ALA A 472 14.24 7.88 1.31
N VAL A 473 13.79 8.64 2.31
CA VAL A 473 13.74 8.20 3.71
C VAL A 473 12.76 7.05 3.88
N ALA A 474 11.57 7.12 3.27
CA ALA A 474 10.57 6.07 3.33
C ALA A 474 11.09 4.75 2.75
N GLN A 475 11.68 4.76 1.54
CA GLN A 475 12.24 3.53 0.96
C GLN A 475 13.38 2.94 1.81
N ALA A 476 14.24 3.81 2.34
CA ALA A 476 15.33 3.39 3.21
C ALA A 476 14.84 2.87 4.57
N PHE A 477 13.73 3.40 5.10
CA PHE A 477 13.11 2.91 6.33
C PHE A 477 12.58 1.50 6.16
N SER A 478 11.86 1.21 5.06
CA SER A 478 11.41 -0.15 4.73
C SER A 478 12.59 -1.14 4.66
N HIS A 479 13.66 -0.78 3.94
CA HIS A 479 14.88 -1.59 3.86
C HIS A 479 15.55 -1.75 5.23
N PHE A 480 15.68 -0.67 6.00
CA PHE A 480 16.24 -0.68 7.35
C PHE A 480 15.50 -1.66 8.27
N THR A 481 14.16 -1.70 8.24
CA THR A 481 13.39 -2.62 9.09
C THR A 481 13.70 -4.09 8.80
N PHE A 482 13.90 -4.43 7.52
CA PHE A 482 14.31 -5.76 7.09
C PHE A 482 15.73 -6.11 7.54
N GLU A 483 16.67 -5.19 7.33
CA GLU A 483 18.07 -5.36 7.71
C GLU A 483 18.21 -5.47 9.25
N ARG A 484 17.60 -4.54 9.99
CA ARG A 484 17.70 -4.42 11.45
C ARG A 484 17.07 -5.59 12.19
N SER A 485 16.08 -6.23 11.57
CA SER A 485 15.37 -7.40 12.09
C SER A 485 15.96 -8.74 11.63
N TRP A 486 17.08 -8.74 10.90
CA TRP A 486 17.69 -9.96 10.36
C TRP A 486 16.72 -10.74 9.46
N GLY A 487 15.92 -10.02 8.67
CA GLY A 487 14.96 -10.60 7.73
C GLY A 487 13.70 -11.18 8.36
N HIS A 488 13.37 -10.81 9.60
CA HIS A 488 12.14 -11.27 10.26
C HIS A 488 10.94 -10.36 10.00
N PHE A 489 11.16 -9.05 9.84
CA PHE A 489 10.11 -8.06 9.66
C PHE A 489 10.44 -7.10 8.52
N MET A 490 9.43 -6.63 7.80
CA MET A 490 9.57 -5.52 6.86
C MET A 490 8.34 -4.63 6.96
N VAL A 491 8.56 -3.34 7.19
CA VAL A 491 7.50 -2.33 7.23
C VAL A 491 7.36 -1.70 5.85
N VAL A 492 6.16 -1.76 5.27
CA VAL A 492 5.79 -1.22 3.96
C VAL A 492 4.44 -0.48 4.03
N ASP A 493 3.90 -0.08 2.88
CA ASP A 493 2.71 0.78 2.78
C ASP A 493 2.89 2.09 3.53
N LEU A 494 4.07 2.72 3.32
CA LEU A 494 4.43 3.98 3.96
C LEU A 494 3.68 5.13 3.30
N GLN A 495 2.77 5.74 4.05
CA GLN A 495 1.85 6.75 3.58
C GLN A 495 1.47 7.72 4.71
N GLY A 496 1.22 8.99 4.37
CA GLY A 496 0.89 10.02 5.36
C GLY A 496 1.11 11.43 4.85
N VAL A 497 1.42 12.37 5.75
CA VAL A 497 1.68 13.77 5.42
C VAL A 497 3.09 14.13 5.85
N GLY A 498 3.95 14.50 4.88
CA GLY A 498 5.37 14.71 5.15
C GLY A 498 5.98 13.46 5.79
N ASN A 499 6.71 13.63 6.90
CA ASN A 499 7.36 12.54 7.62
C ASN A 499 6.49 11.86 8.69
N LEU A 500 5.23 12.28 8.84
CA LEU A 500 4.29 11.69 9.78
C LEU A 500 3.35 10.73 9.04
N LEU A 501 3.56 9.43 9.29
CA LEU A 501 2.95 8.33 8.57
C LEU A 501 1.80 7.66 9.35
N THR A 502 0.95 6.92 8.65
CA THR A 502 -0.18 6.19 9.21
C THR A 502 -0.43 4.88 8.46
N ASP A 503 -1.18 3.97 9.10
CA ASP A 503 -1.66 2.71 8.53
C ASP A 503 -0.57 1.87 7.81
N PRO A 504 0.62 1.64 8.43
CA PRO A 504 1.66 0.82 7.82
C PRO A 504 1.29 -0.66 7.80
N VAL A 505 1.89 -1.42 6.88
CA VAL A 505 1.77 -2.88 6.80
C VAL A 505 3.08 -3.52 7.24
N ILE A 506 3.01 -4.57 8.06
CA ILE A 506 4.16 -5.42 8.42
C ILE A 506 4.05 -6.75 7.68
N HIS A 507 5.10 -7.09 6.94
CA HIS A 507 5.39 -8.45 6.52
C HIS A 507 6.27 -9.12 7.57
N THR A 508 5.96 -10.36 7.94
CA THR A 508 6.71 -11.13 8.95
C THR A 508 7.02 -12.54 8.46
N LYS A 509 8.20 -13.04 8.82
CA LYS A 509 8.59 -14.44 8.58
C LYS A 509 7.84 -15.41 9.50
N ASP A 510 7.42 -14.95 10.68
CA ASP A 510 6.64 -15.74 11.63
C ASP A 510 5.16 -15.73 11.23
N PRO A 511 4.58 -16.89 10.86
CA PRO A 511 3.18 -16.99 10.41
C PRO A 511 2.15 -16.77 11.53
N GLU A 512 2.55 -16.77 12.80
CA GLU A 512 1.65 -16.54 13.93
C GLU A 512 1.56 -15.06 14.31
N ARG A 513 2.50 -14.22 13.84
CA ARG A 513 2.51 -12.79 14.10
C ARG A 513 1.65 -12.04 13.10
N PHE A 514 0.80 -11.14 13.62
CA PHE A 514 -0.06 -10.25 12.83
C PHE A 514 -0.92 -10.97 11.77
N LYS A 515 -1.43 -12.17 12.09
CA LYS A 515 -2.15 -13.04 11.14
C LYS A 515 -3.63 -12.72 10.92
N LEU A 516 -4.20 -11.79 11.70
CA LEU A 516 -5.52 -11.20 11.47
C LEU A 516 -5.47 -10.06 10.44
N ASN A 517 -4.27 -9.59 10.08
CA ASN A 517 -4.09 -8.58 9.06
C ASN A 517 -3.86 -9.24 7.69
N ASP A 518 -4.89 -9.23 6.84
CA ASP A 518 -4.87 -9.87 5.51
C ASP A 518 -3.88 -9.20 4.52
N LEU A 519 -3.30 -8.05 4.87
CA LEU A 519 -2.27 -7.38 4.08
C LEU A 519 -0.86 -7.92 4.39
N ASN A 520 -0.70 -8.73 5.44
CA ASN A 520 0.54 -9.42 5.77
C ASN A 520 0.80 -10.60 4.82
N MET A 521 1.54 -10.34 3.73
CA MET A 521 1.95 -11.36 2.76
C MET A 521 3.17 -12.20 3.18
N SER A 522 3.51 -12.21 4.47
CA SER A 522 4.60 -13.01 5.04
C SER A 522 5.92 -12.86 4.26
N THR A 523 6.67 -13.95 4.03
CA THR A 523 7.97 -13.91 3.34
C THR A 523 7.87 -13.52 1.86
N GLU A 524 6.73 -13.75 1.20
CA GLU A 524 6.50 -13.29 -0.18
C GLU A 524 6.40 -11.76 -0.26
N GLY A 525 5.89 -11.11 0.80
CA GLY A 525 5.89 -9.66 0.97
C GLY A 525 7.28 -9.03 0.79
N PHE A 526 8.33 -9.70 1.25
CA PHE A 526 9.70 -9.22 1.12
C PHE A 526 10.17 -9.13 -0.34
N LYS A 527 9.75 -10.10 -1.17
CA LYS A 527 10.09 -10.14 -2.60
C LYS A 527 9.50 -8.96 -3.35
N PHE A 528 8.25 -8.60 -3.07
CA PHE A 528 7.60 -7.44 -3.69
C PHE A 528 8.37 -6.14 -3.46
N PHE A 529 8.91 -5.94 -2.25
CA PHE A 529 9.75 -4.79 -1.95
C PHE A 529 11.07 -4.83 -2.72
N PHE A 530 11.83 -5.93 -2.65
CA PHE A 530 13.17 -5.99 -3.25
C PHE A 530 13.17 -5.97 -4.79
N VAL A 531 12.06 -6.32 -5.43
CA VAL A 531 11.92 -6.22 -6.89
C VAL A 531 11.87 -4.77 -7.37
N SER A 532 11.19 -3.89 -6.64
CA SER A 532 11.06 -2.47 -6.99
C SER A 532 12.07 -1.57 -6.27
N HIS A 533 12.68 -2.05 -5.18
CA HIS A 533 13.60 -1.26 -4.38
C HIS A 533 14.95 -1.04 -5.08
N GLN A 534 15.37 0.22 -5.09
CA GLN A 534 16.71 0.62 -5.47
C GLN A 534 17.35 1.36 -4.29
N CYS A 535 18.50 0.87 -3.81
CA CYS A 535 19.20 1.51 -2.70
C CYS A 535 19.55 2.97 -3.03
N ASN A 536 19.01 3.88 -2.23
CA ASN A 536 19.25 5.31 -2.36
C ASN A 536 20.38 5.79 -1.42
N HIS A 537 20.59 7.11 -1.36
CA HIS A 537 21.66 7.70 -0.55
C HIS A 537 21.47 7.49 0.97
N VAL A 538 20.22 7.39 1.45
CA VAL A 538 19.91 7.09 2.87
C VAL A 538 20.23 5.63 3.19
N CYS A 539 19.95 4.70 2.28
CA CYS A 539 20.34 3.29 2.42
C CYS A 539 21.86 3.15 2.57
N ARG A 540 22.62 3.92 1.76
CA ARG A 540 24.09 3.97 1.82
C ARG A 540 24.61 4.61 3.11
N GLU A 541 23.96 5.68 3.58
CA GLU A 541 24.29 6.32 4.87
C GLU A 541 24.12 5.35 6.05
N LEU A 542 23.05 4.55 6.02
CA LEU A 542 22.79 3.47 6.99
C LEU A 542 23.65 2.22 6.78
N GLY A 543 24.39 2.14 5.66
CA GLY A 543 25.18 0.98 5.24
C GLY A 543 24.39 -0.32 5.22
N LEU A 544 23.17 -0.29 4.67
CA LEU A 544 22.34 -1.48 4.45
C LEU A 544 22.97 -2.35 3.36
N ILE A 545 22.90 -3.67 3.49
CA ILE A 545 23.62 -4.60 2.60
C ILE A 545 22.73 -5.63 1.93
N SER A 546 21.53 -5.89 2.43
CA SER A 546 20.60 -6.80 1.75
C SER A 546 20.13 -6.20 0.41
N ASP A 547 20.08 -7.02 -0.63
CA ASP A 547 19.75 -6.57 -1.98
C ASP A 547 18.79 -7.54 -2.70
N ARG A 548 18.50 -7.21 -3.96
CA ARG A 548 17.62 -7.98 -4.84
C ARG A 548 18.17 -9.39 -5.14
N ASP A 549 19.47 -9.55 -5.27
CA ASP A 549 20.09 -10.84 -5.59
C ASP A 549 20.00 -11.79 -4.40
N MET A 550 20.18 -11.27 -3.17
CA MET A 550 19.91 -12.00 -1.94
C MET A 550 18.42 -12.37 -1.82
N ALA A 551 17.51 -11.49 -2.23
CA ALA A 551 16.09 -11.78 -2.25
C ALA A 551 15.70 -12.87 -3.26
N ALA A 552 16.30 -12.87 -4.45
CA ALA A 552 16.10 -13.90 -5.46
C ALA A 552 16.62 -15.27 -5.02
N SER A 553 17.80 -15.30 -4.40
CA SER A 553 18.39 -16.56 -3.92
C SER A 553 17.82 -17.05 -2.58
N GLY A 554 17.13 -16.18 -1.83
CA GLY A 554 16.72 -16.44 -0.45
C GLY A 554 17.87 -16.46 0.57
N ASN A 555 19.10 -16.21 0.13
CA ASN A 555 20.32 -16.30 0.96
C ASN A 555 20.77 -14.90 1.40
N TYR A 556 20.12 -14.38 2.43
CA TYR A 556 20.43 -13.05 2.97
C TYR A 556 21.68 -13.03 3.84
N ARG A 557 22.43 -11.95 3.71
CA ARG A 557 23.46 -11.52 4.67
C ARG A 557 23.00 -10.23 5.31
N PHE A 558 23.30 -10.07 6.59
CA PHE A 558 22.84 -8.94 7.38
C PHE A 558 24.00 -8.22 8.06
N ARG A 559 23.81 -6.92 8.25
CA ARG A 559 24.69 -6.04 8.99
C ARG A 559 24.64 -6.38 10.48
N GLU A 560 25.79 -6.79 11.00
CA GLU A 560 25.90 -7.19 12.41
C GLU A 560 26.13 -6.02 13.39
N ARG A 561 26.80 -4.95 12.94
CA ARG A 561 27.26 -3.85 13.82
C ARG A 561 26.60 -2.52 13.45
N TRP A 562 25.94 -1.89 14.41
CA TRP A 562 25.28 -0.60 14.25
C TRP A 562 26.01 0.49 15.04
N PRO A 563 26.00 1.75 14.56
CA PRO A 563 26.48 2.90 15.34
C PRO A 563 25.72 3.04 16.67
N ALA A 564 26.30 3.80 17.61
CA ALA A 564 25.59 4.18 18.82
C ALA A 564 24.37 5.03 18.46
N LEU A 565 23.22 4.66 19.00
CA LEU A 565 21.95 5.36 18.79
C LEU A 565 21.91 6.62 19.64
N GLU A 566 21.53 7.75 19.04
CA GLU A 566 21.10 8.89 19.83
C GLU A 566 19.79 8.54 20.55
N PRO A 567 19.66 8.82 21.87
CA PRO A 567 18.46 8.46 22.62
C PRO A 567 17.22 9.19 22.12
N THR A 568 16.26 8.44 21.59
CA THR A 568 14.92 8.89 21.21
C THR A 568 13.87 8.26 22.11
N LEU A 569 12.70 8.89 22.24
CA LEU A 569 11.56 8.38 23.02
C LEU A 569 10.25 8.92 22.47
N CYS A 570 9.13 8.32 22.86
CA CYS A 570 7.80 8.85 22.54
C CYS A 570 7.35 9.88 23.59
N CYS A 571 6.66 10.93 23.14
CA CYS A 571 5.88 11.82 24.01
C CYS A 571 4.97 10.99 24.93
N SER A 572 4.90 11.34 26.22
CA SER A 572 4.16 10.57 27.21
C SER A 572 2.65 10.74 27.12
N ASN A 573 2.14 11.63 26.28
CA ASN A 573 0.72 11.61 25.91
C ASN A 573 0.46 10.40 25.01
N LYS A 574 -0.31 9.41 25.51
CA LYS A 574 -0.61 8.14 24.83
C LYS A 574 -1.41 8.30 23.52
N LEU A 575 -2.04 9.46 23.32
CA LEU A 575 -2.77 9.80 22.10
C LEU A 575 -1.93 10.60 21.10
N CYS A 576 -0.73 11.02 21.48
CA CYS A 576 0.22 11.75 20.64
C CYS A 576 1.42 10.86 20.28
N GLN A 577 2.15 10.43 21.31
CA GLN A 577 3.39 9.66 21.22
C GLN A 577 4.41 10.16 20.18
N SER A 578 4.39 11.43 19.78
CA SER A 578 5.37 11.94 18.82
C SER A 578 6.80 11.58 19.26
N ILE A 579 7.61 11.11 18.32
CA ILE A 579 9.00 10.76 18.57
C ILE A 579 9.78 12.05 18.81
N ILE A 580 10.51 12.10 19.93
CA ILE A 580 11.35 13.21 20.33
C ILE A 580 12.72 12.71 20.74
N ARG A 581 13.76 13.51 20.52
CA ARG A 581 15.09 13.24 21.09
C ARG A 581 15.04 13.50 22.59
N LEU A 582 15.74 12.69 23.36
CA LEU A 582 15.76 12.80 24.82
C LEU A 582 16.29 14.17 25.29
N SER A 583 17.21 14.78 24.53
CA SER A 583 17.75 16.13 24.77
C SER A 583 16.68 17.22 24.70
N ASP A 584 15.67 17.03 23.85
CA ASP A 584 14.69 18.06 23.51
C ASP A 584 13.41 17.93 24.36
N ALA A 585 13.22 16.75 24.97
CA ALA A 585 12.06 16.40 25.77
C ALA A 585 11.86 17.33 26.97
N LYS A 586 10.65 17.89 27.09
CA LYS A 586 10.26 18.71 28.25
C LYS A 586 9.89 17.81 29.43
N LYS A 587 10.25 18.23 30.64
CA LYS A 587 10.03 17.48 31.89
C LYS A 587 9.34 18.36 32.92
N SER A 588 8.38 17.80 33.66
CA SER A 588 7.69 18.50 34.73
C SER A 588 8.12 17.95 36.09
N PRO A 589 8.55 18.79 37.05
CA PRO A 589 8.74 18.36 38.44
C PRO A 589 7.46 17.80 39.09
N LYS A 590 6.28 18.24 38.62
CA LYS A 590 4.98 17.76 39.12
C LYS A 590 4.62 16.36 38.61
N PHE A 591 5.19 15.96 37.48
CA PHE A 591 4.93 14.66 36.82
C PHE A 591 6.29 14.02 36.47
N PRO A 592 7.04 13.54 37.48
CA PRO A 592 8.34 12.92 37.25
C PRO A 592 8.22 11.65 36.41
N GLY A 593 9.20 11.41 35.53
CA GLY A 593 9.21 10.25 34.61
C GLY A 593 8.43 10.44 33.31
N TYR A 594 7.71 11.57 33.15
CA TYR A 594 7.00 11.90 31.92
C TYR A 594 7.81 12.88 31.06
N HIS A 595 7.80 12.64 29.75
CA HIS A 595 8.50 13.39 28.73
C HIS A 595 7.50 13.95 27.71
N TRP A 596 7.58 15.25 27.41
CA TRP A 596 6.57 15.92 26.59
C TRP A 596 7.20 16.54 25.36
N CYS A 597 6.51 16.43 24.22
CA CYS A 597 6.85 17.15 22.99
C CYS A 597 6.42 18.62 23.10
N ASP A 598 6.88 19.45 22.17
CA ASP A 598 6.59 20.89 22.15
C ASP A 598 5.10 21.21 21.95
N VAL A 599 4.31 20.27 21.43
CA VAL A 599 2.85 20.43 21.26
C VAL A 599 2.09 20.13 22.56
N CYS A 600 2.41 19.00 23.22
CA CYS A 600 1.70 18.58 24.44
C CYS A 600 2.15 19.35 25.69
N TRP A 601 3.36 19.91 25.68
CA TRP A 601 3.92 20.60 26.84
C TRP A 601 3.11 21.85 27.24
N PRO A 602 2.75 22.77 26.33
CA PRO A 602 1.89 23.91 26.67
C PRO A 602 0.50 23.50 27.20
N GLU A 603 -0.14 22.48 26.63
CA GLU A 603 -1.44 21.96 27.10
C GLU A 603 -1.35 21.42 28.54
N LEU A 604 -0.26 20.74 28.89
CA LEU A 604 -0.01 20.29 30.26
C LEU A 604 0.09 21.48 31.24
N GLN A 605 0.80 22.54 30.84
CA GLN A 605 1.00 23.71 31.67
C GLN A 605 -0.30 24.50 31.89
N SER A 606 -1.09 24.70 30.83
CA SER A 606 -2.31 25.52 30.88
C SER A 606 -3.51 24.83 31.55
N SER A 607 -3.51 23.50 31.59
CA SER A 607 -4.66 22.71 32.08
C SER A 607 -4.67 22.44 33.59
N THR A 608 -3.68 22.93 34.34
CA THR A 608 -3.61 22.74 35.80
C THR A 608 -4.52 23.72 36.51
N ALA A 609 -5.52 23.22 37.24
CA ALA A 609 -6.45 24.03 38.02
C ALA A 609 -6.67 23.43 39.42
N GLN A 610 -7.04 24.29 40.38
CA GLN A 610 -7.38 23.87 41.73
C GLN A 610 -8.83 23.39 41.80
N TRP A 611 -9.05 22.16 42.25
CA TRP A 611 -10.35 21.50 42.35
C TRP A 611 -10.75 21.28 43.80
N ILE A 612 -12.06 21.23 44.07
CA ILE A 612 -12.62 20.87 45.37
C ILE A 612 -12.96 19.38 45.35
N CYS A 613 -12.46 18.64 46.34
CA CYS A 613 -12.73 17.22 46.50
C CYS A 613 -14.24 16.97 46.71
N THR A 614 -14.80 16.02 45.96
CA THR A 614 -16.24 15.67 46.05
C THR A 614 -16.55 14.59 47.10
N ALA A 615 -15.55 14.15 47.86
CA ALA A 615 -15.71 13.13 48.90
C ALA A 615 -16.51 13.70 50.08
N PRO A 616 -17.34 12.89 50.76
CA PRO A 616 -18.04 13.32 51.97
C PRO A 616 -17.04 13.70 53.07
N GLY A 617 -17.21 14.84 53.72
CA GLY A 617 -16.35 15.29 54.83
C GLY A 617 -15.69 16.65 54.58
N ASP A 618 -14.46 16.80 55.05
CA ASP A 618 -13.72 18.06 55.00
C ASP A 618 -13.43 18.51 53.56
N THR A 619 -13.62 19.81 53.31
CA THR A 619 -13.40 20.43 52.00
C THR A 619 -11.91 20.52 51.69
N HIS A 620 -11.40 19.56 50.93
CA HIS A 620 -10.03 19.58 50.44
C HIS A 620 -9.92 20.23 49.07
N ARG A 621 -8.86 21.03 48.87
CA ARG A 621 -8.48 21.58 47.57
C ARG A 621 -7.21 20.92 47.06
N PHE A 622 -7.18 20.56 45.79
CA PHE A 622 -6.01 19.92 45.18
C PHE A 622 -5.85 20.32 43.71
N ASP A 623 -4.61 20.36 43.24
CA ASP A 623 -4.30 20.69 41.85
C ASP A 623 -4.54 19.48 40.94
N VAL A 624 -5.24 19.70 39.84
CA VAL A 624 -5.52 18.69 38.81
C VAL A 624 -5.20 19.28 37.45
N SER A 625 -4.33 18.61 36.69
CA SER A 625 -4.23 18.83 35.24
C SER A 625 -5.17 17.87 34.53
N ARG A 626 -6.27 18.40 33.97
CA ARG A 626 -7.23 17.56 33.22
C ARG A 626 -6.56 16.89 32.02
N PHE A 627 -5.71 17.65 31.31
CA PHE A 627 -4.95 17.16 30.17
C PHE A 627 -4.03 16.00 30.57
N PHE A 628 -3.34 16.07 31.71
CA PHE A 628 -2.50 14.98 32.17
C PHE A 628 -3.28 13.67 32.25
N TYR A 629 -4.41 13.62 32.97
CA TYR A 629 -5.19 12.39 33.11
C TYR A 629 -5.70 11.87 31.76
N VAL A 630 -6.25 12.75 30.92
CA VAL A 630 -6.77 12.38 29.60
C VAL A 630 -5.66 11.86 28.68
N SER A 631 -4.47 12.50 28.71
CA SER A 631 -3.29 12.05 27.96
C SER A 631 -2.83 10.65 28.36
N GLN A 632 -3.19 10.19 29.56
CA GLN A 632 -2.90 8.84 30.06
C GLN A 632 -4.06 7.85 29.85
N GLY A 633 -5.12 8.27 29.14
CA GLY A 633 -6.33 7.49 28.93
C GLY A 633 -7.21 7.39 30.17
N LYS A 634 -7.16 8.36 31.10
CA LYS A 634 -7.91 8.34 32.35
C LYS A 634 -8.82 9.55 32.45
N LEU A 635 -9.96 9.38 33.13
CA LEU A 635 -10.79 10.51 33.53
C LEU A 635 -10.11 11.26 34.69
N PRO A 636 -10.21 12.61 34.73
CA PRO A 636 -9.71 13.38 35.86
C PRO A 636 -10.37 12.94 37.18
N PRO A 637 -9.60 12.81 38.28
CA PRO A 637 -10.13 12.39 39.57
C PRO A 637 -11.08 13.45 40.15
N GLN A 638 -12.18 12.99 40.73
CA GLN A 638 -13.13 13.86 41.45
C GLN A 638 -12.79 14.02 42.93
N GLN A 639 -11.95 13.12 43.46
CA GLN A 639 -11.51 13.11 44.86
C GLN A 639 -10.00 13.34 44.97
N CYS A 640 -9.57 13.99 46.05
CA CYS A 640 -8.15 14.19 46.34
C CYS A 640 -7.48 12.88 46.80
N LEU A 641 -6.17 12.76 46.61
CA LEU A 641 -5.38 11.58 46.99
C LEU A 641 -5.63 11.12 48.44
N ALA A 642 -5.74 12.05 49.39
CA ALA A 642 -5.98 11.72 50.80
C ALA A 642 -7.31 10.99 51.05
N HIS A 643 -8.33 11.23 50.23
CA HIS A 643 -9.61 10.52 50.31
C HIS A 643 -9.58 9.22 49.52
N VAL A 644 -8.93 9.18 48.36
CA VAL A 644 -8.73 7.96 47.57
C VAL A 644 -7.95 6.90 48.37
N GLU A 645 -6.90 7.29 49.09
CA GLU A 645 -6.10 6.37 49.92
C GLU A 645 -6.83 5.93 51.19
N LYS A 646 -7.65 6.79 51.79
CA LYS A 646 -8.53 6.42 52.91
C LYS A 646 -9.59 5.41 52.46
N ASP A 647 -10.26 5.65 51.33
CA ASP A 647 -11.25 4.72 50.79
C ASP A 647 -10.61 3.38 50.37
N ALA A 648 -9.39 3.38 49.82
CA ALA A 648 -8.67 2.13 49.54
C ALA A 648 -8.32 1.35 50.81
N ASN A 649 -7.90 2.03 51.88
CA ASN A 649 -7.63 1.40 53.18
C ASN A 649 -8.92 0.93 53.88
N VAL A 650 -10.04 1.64 53.75
CA VAL A 650 -11.35 1.25 54.30
C VAL A 650 -12.01 0.14 53.46
N SER A 651 -11.88 0.17 52.13
CA SER A 651 -12.34 -0.88 51.20
C SER A 651 -11.54 -2.18 51.35
N SER A 652 -10.26 -2.11 51.69
CA SER A 652 -9.46 -3.31 52.01
C SER A 652 -9.96 -4.07 53.25
N ALA A 653 -10.78 -3.42 54.11
CA ALA A 653 -11.45 -4.03 55.24
C ALA A 653 -12.89 -4.53 54.93
N ALA A 654 -13.44 -4.23 53.75
CA ALA A 654 -14.84 -4.52 53.43
C ALA A 654 -15.13 -4.76 51.94
N THR A 655 -14.44 -5.69 51.25
CA THR A 655 -15.03 -6.35 50.05
C THR A 655 -14.37 -7.71 49.74
N VAL A 656 -14.94 -8.79 50.28
CA VAL A 656 -14.95 -10.08 49.59
C VAL A 656 -16.14 -10.04 48.63
N GLY A 657 -15.88 -9.91 47.33
CA GLY A 657 -16.88 -10.15 46.29
C GLY A 657 -17.04 -9.05 45.23
N GLY A 658 -16.60 -9.34 44.00
CA GLY A 658 -17.18 -8.79 42.77
C GLY A 658 -16.40 -7.69 42.05
N GLY A 659 -15.60 -8.07 41.05
CA GLY A 659 -15.01 -7.12 40.09
C GLY A 659 -13.76 -7.67 39.40
N LEU A 660 -13.97 -8.48 38.37
CA LEU A 660 -13.09 -8.97 37.28
C LEU A 660 -11.58 -8.58 37.22
N TRP A 661 -10.84 -8.57 38.33
CA TRP A 661 -9.40 -8.29 38.43
C TRP A 661 -8.66 -9.21 39.43
N ALA A 662 -9.17 -10.42 39.65
CA ALA A 662 -8.59 -11.41 40.57
C ALA A 662 -8.35 -12.80 39.95
N LEU A 663 -8.07 -12.87 38.64
CA LEU A 663 -7.69 -14.12 37.95
C LEU A 663 -6.47 -13.92 37.05
N THR A 664 -5.34 -13.50 37.60
CA THR A 664 -4.00 -13.67 37.00
C THR A 664 -2.87 -13.82 38.03
N LYS A 665 -3.20 -14.14 39.29
CA LYS A 665 -2.19 -14.50 40.32
C LYS A 665 -2.56 -15.80 41.01
N ASN A 666 -2.63 -16.89 40.25
CA ASN A 666 -2.45 -18.23 40.82
C ASN A 666 -2.15 -19.28 39.73
N GLU A 667 -1.03 -19.13 39.02
CA GLU A 667 -0.40 -20.24 38.28
C GLU A 667 1.06 -19.88 37.96
N SER A 668 1.90 -19.87 39.00
CA SER A 668 3.37 -19.90 38.91
C SER A 668 3.98 -20.09 40.30
N ARG A 669 3.53 -21.13 41.00
CA ARG A 669 4.24 -21.70 42.15
C ARG A 669 4.06 -23.21 42.13
N ARG A 670 4.89 -23.90 41.34
CA ARG A 670 5.36 -25.28 41.58
C ARG A 670 6.34 -25.71 40.47
N SER A 671 7.63 -25.55 40.74
CA SER A 671 8.69 -26.56 40.52
C SER A 671 10.07 -25.92 40.70
N LEU A 672 10.40 -25.61 41.96
CA LEU A 672 11.78 -25.55 42.43
C LEU A 672 11.86 -26.63 43.50
N VAL A 673 12.18 -27.84 43.06
CA VAL A 673 12.64 -28.90 43.96
C VAL A 673 14.16 -28.78 43.99
N LEU A 674 14.67 -28.31 45.12
CA LEU A 674 16.05 -28.51 45.52
C LEU A 674 16.24 -29.99 45.85
N GLY A 675 17.28 -30.59 45.26
CA GLY A 675 17.88 -31.82 45.71
C GLY A 675 19.40 -31.67 45.58
N ASN A 676 20.05 -31.31 46.68
CA ASN A 676 21.47 -31.62 46.90
C ASN A 676 21.54 -33.11 47.24
N GLU A 677 22.46 -33.85 46.62
CA GLU A 677 23.43 -34.75 47.28
C GLU A 677 24.19 -35.57 46.22
N HIS A 678 25.53 -35.50 46.33
CA HIS A 678 26.61 -36.25 45.67
C HIS A 678 27.03 -35.90 44.24
#